data_AF-A0A7X0KV42-F1
#
_entry.id   AF-A0A7X0KV42-F1
#
_cell.length_a   1.000
_cell.length_b   1.000
_cell.length_c   1.000
_cell.angle_alpha   90.00
_cell.angle_beta   90.00
_cell.angle_gamma   90.00
#
_symmetry.space_group_name_H-M   'P 1'
#
loop_
_entity.id
_entity.type
_entity.pdbx_description
1 polymer ?
#
loop_
_entity_poly.entity_id
_entity_poly.type
_entity_poly.pdbx_seq_one_letter_code
_entity_poly.pdbx_strand_id
1 'polypeptide(L)'
;MTDSAKPTLLVVDGHSLAYRAFYALPIDNFSTKDGQHTNGIYGFLAMLVNLIKAERPTHMAVAFDTSRQSFRTREYAEYKANRSETPAEFKGQIPLLQDCLDAMGITVLQKEDIEADDILATLATQGAERGYEVLVCSGDRDTIQLVNDDITLLYPNVQGVSQLKRYDPAAVVEKYGLPPAQYPDIAALVGETSDNLPGVPKVGEKTAVKWLTQFGTLDELLERSGEIKGVVGGNLREHLDDVRRNRALNSLLRDVELPVTVDELAVRPLDAQAVRDIFARLEFRTLLPRVFEAAGVDEAMAPVQQAPAASMPAPAEPDAAGLLAFVEGATGEVGVTVVTEGGLPVRIGVATADAAAEATWSDELAAAIGPWLASAAAKVMSDAKPQVKALRRAGIRFDALAFDPIIAGWLVRPSFPDKTLADLVERYLDEKLPEADPTQLVPETEGATPGQLAWFALRVADALRAEMPAAVASVLTDIELPTLQALADMELAGVAVSHDKLSEFSGELGRRADGIAQEAFATIGREVNLGSPKQLQEVLFEDLGLPKTRKTKTGYSTDAAVLADLQEKSPHPFLDLLLQHREATKLRQIIESLDGSIAADARIHTTYVQTGSQTGRLSSTDPNLQNIPVRTVESRRIRAAFEVGEGYETLLTADYSQIEMRIMAHLSEDPGLIEAFNSGEDLHRFVGARVFGVEPEDVTPAMRTKVKAMSYGLVYGLSAFGLSKQLRIEQSEAKQLMLEYFARFGAVRDYLRSSVEQARIDGYTETIFGRRRPFPDLGSPNRVLRENAERAALNAPIQGSAADIMKIALFRIHREFLDADMRSRVLLQIHDELVVEVAPGEWDAAERIVRDRMGDAAELTVPLDVQIGRGEDWDEAAH
;
A
#
# COMPACT_ATOMS: atom_id res chain seq x y z
N MET A 1 -27.36 -4.83 -40.66
CA MET A 1 -26.34 -3.82 -41.00
C MET A 1 -26.87 -2.51 -40.49
N THR A 2 -26.32 -2.04 -39.37
CA THR A 2 -26.66 -0.76 -38.74
C THR A 2 -26.13 0.37 -39.61
N ASP A 3 -26.96 1.40 -39.76
CA ASP A 3 -26.71 2.58 -40.58
C ASP A 3 -25.48 3.35 -40.05
N SER A 4 -24.51 3.67 -40.91
CA SER A 4 -23.20 4.16 -40.49
C SER A 4 -23.15 5.67 -40.22
N ALA A 5 -24.20 6.29 -39.68
CA ALA A 5 -24.24 7.76 -39.55
C ALA A 5 -25.08 8.38 -38.41
N LYS A 6 -25.57 7.61 -37.42
CA LYS A 6 -26.29 8.18 -36.25
C LYS A 6 -25.39 8.11 -35.00
N PRO A 7 -25.16 9.22 -34.25
CA PRO A 7 -24.31 9.20 -33.07
C PRO A 7 -24.95 8.39 -31.94
N THR A 8 -24.16 7.55 -31.27
CA THR A 8 -24.63 6.71 -30.16
C THR A 8 -24.30 7.36 -28.81
N LEU A 9 -25.32 7.55 -27.97
CA LEU A 9 -25.21 8.01 -26.58
C LEU A 9 -25.39 6.83 -25.62
N LEU A 10 -24.40 6.57 -24.77
CA LEU A 10 -24.48 5.56 -23.72
C LEU A 10 -24.55 6.21 -22.34
N VAL A 11 -25.67 6.04 -21.64
CA VAL A 11 -25.84 6.50 -20.25
C VAL A 11 -25.89 5.32 -19.30
N VAL A 12 -25.10 5.38 -18.24
CA VAL A 12 -24.88 4.26 -17.31
C VAL A 12 -25.27 4.64 -15.90
N ASP A 13 -26.04 3.77 -15.24
CA ASP A 13 -26.35 3.88 -13.82
C ASP A 13 -25.17 3.39 -12.98
N GLY A 14 -24.37 4.35 -12.51
CA GLY A 14 -23.18 4.11 -11.71
C GLY A 14 -23.46 3.38 -10.41
N HIS A 15 -24.54 3.75 -9.71
CA HIS A 15 -24.83 3.22 -8.37
C HIS A 15 -25.33 1.78 -8.44
N SER A 16 -26.26 1.48 -9.35
CA SER A 16 -26.82 0.14 -9.52
C SER A 16 -25.78 -0.86 -10.03
N LEU A 17 -24.97 -0.48 -11.02
CA LEU A 17 -23.93 -1.36 -11.55
C LEU A 17 -22.79 -1.58 -10.55
N ALA A 18 -22.35 -0.55 -9.83
CA ALA A 18 -21.30 -0.70 -8.81
C ALA A 18 -21.76 -1.60 -7.67
N TYR A 19 -23.02 -1.48 -7.23
CA TYR A 19 -23.59 -2.33 -6.20
C TYR A 19 -23.67 -3.79 -6.67
N ARG A 20 -24.11 -4.03 -7.92
CA ARG A 20 -24.12 -5.38 -8.51
C ARG A 20 -22.71 -5.97 -8.62
N ALA A 21 -21.74 -5.18 -9.08
CA ALA A 21 -20.34 -5.58 -9.16
C ALA A 21 -19.78 -5.98 -7.78
N PHE A 22 -20.13 -5.22 -6.74
CA PHE A 22 -19.72 -5.49 -5.37
C PHE A 22 -20.22 -6.86 -4.85
N TYR A 23 -21.47 -7.23 -5.12
CA TYR A 23 -21.99 -8.55 -4.70
C TYR A 23 -21.60 -9.70 -5.63
N ALA A 24 -21.22 -9.41 -6.88
CA ALA A 24 -20.82 -10.43 -7.84
C ALA A 24 -19.37 -10.91 -7.66
N LEU A 25 -18.49 -10.06 -7.13
CA LEU A 25 -17.08 -10.37 -6.94
C LEU A 25 -16.73 -10.56 -5.46
N PRO A 26 -15.96 -11.59 -5.09
CA PRO A 26 -15.60 -11.86 -3.71
C PRO A 26 -14.73 -10.74 -3.15
N ILE A 27 -15.22 -10.09 -2.08
CA ILE A 27 -14.55 -8.98 -1.38
C ILE A 27 -13.14 -9.36 -0.92
N ASP A 28 -12.93 -10.64 -0.58
CA ASP A 28 -11.67 -11.16 -0.02
C ASP A 28 -10.51 -11.22 -1.02
N ASN A 29 -10.81 -11.32 -2.32
CA ASN A 29 -9.79 -11.39 -3.37
C ASN A 29 -9.45 -10.02 -3.97
N PHE A 30 -10.19 -8.98 -3.59
CA PHE A 30 -10.10 -7.63 -4.16
C PHE A 30 -10.05 -6.61 -3.03
N SER A 31 -8.92 -6.62 -2.33
CA SER A 31 -8.51 -5.55 -1.42
C SER A 31 -7.04 -5.22 -1.63
N THR A 32 -6.70 -3.94 -1.62
CA THR A 32 -5.31 -3.49 -1.67
C THR A 32 -4.56 -3.89 -0.41
N LYS A 33 -3.23 -3.81 -0.45
CA LYS A 33 -2.36 -4.07 0.70
C LYS A 33 -2.66 -3.14 1.89
N ASP A 34 -3.17 -1.95 1.61
CA ASP A 34 -3.60 -0.97 2.61
C ASP A 34 -5.02 -1.23 3.16
N GLY A 35 -5.66 -2.32 2.74
CA GLY A 35 -6.97 -2.75 3.22
C GLY A 35 -8.16 -2.07 2.56
N GLN A 36 -7.95 -1.28 1.49
CA GLN A 36 -9.04 -0.70 0.71
C GLN A 36 -9.69 -1.77 -0.15
N HIS A 37 -11.00 -1.97 0.00
CA HIS A 37 -11.76 -2.88 -0.86
C HIS A 37 -11.93 -2.29 -2.26
N THR A 38 -11.79 -3.11 -3.29
CA THR A 38 -11.79 -2.66 -4.69
C THR A 38 -12.66 -3.53 -5.60
N ASN A 39 -13.36 -4.53 -5.06
CA ASN A 39 -14.18 -5.48 -5.83
C ASN A 39 -15.29 -4.80 -6.65
N GLY A 40 -15.99 -3.83 -6.06
CA GLY A 40 -17.04 -3.08 -6.75
C GLY A 40 -16.49 -2.21 -7.88
N ILE A 41 -15.35 -1.55 -7.65
CA ILE A 41 -14.65 -0.74 -8.66
C ILE A 41 -14.17 -1.63 -9.81
N TYR A 42 -13.45 -2.72 -9.51
CA TYR A 42 -12.92 -3.63 -10.51
C TYR A 42 -14.02 -4.23 -11.38
N GLY A 43 -15.09 -4.73 -10.74
CA GLY A 43 -16.22 -5.33 -11.45
C GLY A 43 -16.95 -4.31 -12.32
N PHE A 44 -17.18 -3.10 -11.82
CA PHE A 44 -17.82 -2.04 -12.59
C PHE A 44 -16.98 -1.65 -13.81
N LEU A 45 -15.69 -1.38 -13.63
CA LEU A 45 -14.80 -0.98 -14.71
C LEU A 45 -14.66 -2.11 -15.75
N ALA A 46 -14.58 -3.38 -15.32
CA ALA A 46 -14.56 -4.51 -16.24
C ALA A 46 -15.84 -4.62 -17.08
N MET A 47 -17.02 -4.35 -16.49
CA MET A 47 -18.29 -4.28 -17.23
C MET A 47 -18.29 -3.12 -18.22
N LEU A 48 -17.87 -1.93 -17.77
CA LEU A 48 -17.85 -0.72 -18.58
C LEU A 48 -16.93 -0.86 -19.79
N VAL A 49 -15.72 -1.41 -19.60
CA VAL A 49 -14.77 -1.72 -20.68
C VAL A 49 -15.39 -2.62 -21.74
N ASN A 50 -16.06 -3.70 -21.32
CA ASN A 50 -16.73 -4.61 -22.26
C ASN A 50 -17.87 -3.91 -23.00
N LEU A 51 -18.60 -3.02 -22.32
CA LEU A 51 -19.70 -2.26 -22.89
C LEU A 51 -19.21 -1.23 -23.93
N ILE A 52 -18.11 -0.51 -23.64
CA ILE A 52 -17.46 0.41 -24.59
C ILE A 52 -16.98 -0.34 -25.83
N LYS A 53 -16.34 -1.50 -25.65
CA LYS A 53 -15.87 -2.33 -26.77
C LYS A 53 -17.01 -2.84 -27.66
N ALA A 54 -18.11 -3.26 -27.05
CA ALA A 54 -19.26 -3.84 -27.75
C ALA A 54 -20.09 -2.79 -28.50
N GLU A 55 -20.37 -1.65 -27.86
CA GLU A 55 -21.32 -0.66 -28.38
C GLU A 55 -20.65 0.54 -29.06
N ARG A 56 -19.34 0.75 -28.84
CA ARG A 56 -18.54 1.85 -29.42
C ARG A 56 -19.26 3.21 -29.37
N PRO A 57 -19.67 3.67 -28.17
CA PRO A 57 -20.43 4.90 -28.04
C PRO A 57 -19.63 6.11 -28.51
N THR A 58 -20.32 7.07 -29.13
CA THR A 58 -19.73 8.38 -29.47
C THR A 58 -19.80 9.36 -28.30
N HIS A 59 -20.82 9.20 -27.45
CA HIS A 59 -21.08 10.03 -26.28
C HIS A 59 -21.39 9.15 -25.07
N MET A 60 -20.93 9.54 -23.88
CA MET A 60 -21.08 8.75 -22.67
C MET A 60 -21.20 9.60 -21.40
N ALA A 61 -22.07 9.15 -20.48
CA ALA A 61 -22.10 9.65 -19.11
C ALA A 61 -22.41 8.53 -18.10
N VAL A 62 -21.92 8.69 -16.88
CA VAL A 62 -22.25 7.83 -15.74
C VAL A 62 -22.92 8.66 -14.66
N ALA A 63 -24.12 8.29 -14.22
CA ALA A 63 -24.82 8.99 -13.16
C ALA A 63 -24.71 8.25 -11.83
N PHE A 64 -24.62 8.97 -10.71
CA PHE A 64 -24.64 8.40 -9.36
C PHE A 64 -25.62 9.15 -8.47
N ASP A 65 -26.22 8.42 -7.53
CA ASP A 65 -26.99 9.03 -6.43
C ASP A 65 -26.07 9.86 -5.52
N THR A 66 -26.58 10.99 -5.02
CA THR A 66 -25.88 11.87 -4.06
C THR A 66 -26.12 11.46 -2.61
N SER A 67 -27.31 10.94 -2.29
CA SER A 67 -27.67 10.50 -0.95
C SER A 67 -28.85 9.53 -0.96
N ARG A 68 -29.23 9.00 0.21
CA ARG A 68 -30.47 8.23 0.38
C ARG A 68 -31.73 9.11 0.38
N GLN A 69 -31.58 10.44 0.43
CA GLN A 69 -32.69 11.38 0.38
C GLN A 69 -32.85 11.91 -1.05
N SER A 70 -34.05 11.75 -1.57
CA SER A 70 -34.52 12.26 -2.86
C SER A 70 -35.91 12.86 -2.71
N PHE A 71 -36.42 13.51 -3.76
CA PHE A 71 -37.78 14.05 -3.75
C PHE A 71 -38.81 12.96 -3.42
N ARG A 72 -38.57 11.72 -3.83
CA ARG A 72 -39.41 10.54 -3.53
C ARG A 72 -39.49 10.26 -2.04
N THR A 73 -38.37 10.31 -1.31
CA THR A 73 -38.37 10.12 0.15
C THR A 73 -39.05 11.25 0.92
N ARG A 74 -39.09 12.46 0.36
CA ARG A 74 -39.86 13.57 0.95
C ARG A 74 -41.36 13.40 0.74
N GLU A 75 -41.76 12.88 -0.41
CA GLU A 75 -43.16 12.64 -0.75
C GLU A 75 -43.72 11.38 -0.07
N TYR A 76 -42.89 10.34 0.11
CA TYR A 76 -43.22 9.12 0.84
C TYR A 76 -42.06 8.69 1.73
N ALA A 77 -42.19 8.95 3.04
CA ALA A 77 -41.12 8.71 4.02
C ALA A 77 -40.70 7.24 4.16
N GLU A 78 -41.57 6.29 3.80
CA GLU A 78 -41.28 4.85 3.85
C GLU A 78 -40.63 4.33 2.54
N TYR A 79 -40.45 5.18 1.54
CA TYR A 79 -39.79 4.81 0.28
C TYR A 79 -38.37 4.32 0.54
N LYS A 80 -38.02 3.14 0.00
CA LYS A 80 -36.74 2.44 0.20
C LYS A 80 -36.37 2.19 1.69
N ALA A 81 -37.32 2.29 2.63
CA ALA A 81 -37.06 2.12 4.07
C ALA A 81 -36.58 0.70 4.44
N ASN A 82 -36.94 -0.30 3.64
CA ASN A 82 -36.51 -1.69 3.83
C ASN A 82 -35.13 -2.00 3.25
N ARG A 83 -34.43 -1.03 2.63
CA ARG A 83 -33.08 -1.25 2.11
C ARG A 83 -32.10 -1.41 3.28
N SER A 84 -31.32 -2.49 3.25
CA SER A 84 -30.25 -2.71 4.22
C SER A 84 -29.26 -1.55 4.24
N GLU A 85 -28.57 -1.37 5.37
CA GLU A 85 -27.47 -0.43 5.44
C GLU A 85 -26.40 -0.79 4.41
N THR A 86 -25.91 0.23 3.68
CA THR A 86 -24.88 0.06 2.68
C THR A 86 -23.63 -0.51 3.38
N PRO A 87 -23.08 -1.65 2.91
CA PRO A 87 -21.91 -2.28 3.53
C PRO A 87 -20.78 -1.28 3.71
N ALA A 88 -20.09 -1.34 4.86
CA ALA A 88 -18.99 -0.42 5.17
C ALA A 88 -17.88 -0.51 4.11
N GLU A 89 -17.66 -1.72 3.60
CA GLU A 89 -16.70 -2.09 2.55
C GLU A 89 -17.05 -1.48 1.18
N PHE A 90 -18.31 -1.10 0.95
CA PHE A 90 -18.76 -0.48 -0.30
C PHE A 90 -18.70 1.05 -0.27
N LYS A 91 -18.95 1.68 0.90
CA LYS A 91 -19.04 3.15 1.02
C LYS A 91 -17.79 3.88 0.50
N GLY A 92 -16.60 3.32 0.72
CA GLY A 92 -15.34 3.92 0.24
C GLY A 92 -15.05 3.72 -1.25
N GLN A 93 -15.80 2.87 -1.96
CA GLN A 93 -15.51 2.52 -3.35
C GLN A 93 -16.10 3.48 -4.38
N ILE A 94 -17.23 4.13 -4.08
CA ILE A 94 -17.89 5.04 -5.02
C ILE A 94 -17.01 6.25 -5.37
N PRO A 95 -16.42 6.99 -4.42
CA PRO A 95 -15.54 8.12 -4.75
C PRO A 95 -14.34 7.68 -5.59
N LEU A 96 -13.70 6.55 -5.24
CA LEU A 96 -12.58 5.99 -5.99
C LEU A 96 -12.97 5.58 -7.42
N LEU A 97 -14.19 5.08 -7.60
CA LEU A 97 -14.71 4.76 -8.93
C LEU A 97 -14.94 6.03 -9.75
N GLN A 98 -15.43 7.11 -9.13
CA GLN A 98 -15.60 8.40 -9.80
C GLN A 98 -14.25 8.98 -10.24
N ASP A 99 -13.24 8.91 -9.38
CA ASP A 99 -11.87 9.30 -9.73
C ASP A 99 -11.34 8.48 -10.93
N CYS A 100 -11.64 7.17 -10.98
CA CYS A 100 -11.26 6.32 -12.13
C CYS A 100 -11.97 6.75 -13.42
N LEU A 101 -13.26 7.05 -13.34
CA LEU A 101 -14.06 7.49 -14.48
C LEU A 101 -13.58 8.84 -15.02
N ASP A 102 -13.24 9.77 -14.14
CA ASP A 102 -12.68 11.07 -14.51
C ASP A 102 -11.32 10.92 -15.22
N ALA A 103 -10.42 10.07 -14.69
CA ALA A 103 -9.16 9.74 -15.34
C ALA A 103 -9.36 9.08 -16.73
N MET A 104 -10.42 8.29 -16.89
CA MET A 104 -10.82 7.70 -18.17
C MET A 104 -11.49 8.71 -19.12
N GLY A 105 -11.61 9.98 -18.74
CA GLY A 105 -12.24 11.03 -19.54
C GLY A 105 -13.77 10.99 -19.56
N ILE A 106 -14.40 10.17 -18.71
CA ILE A 106 -15.84 9.91 -18.71
C ILE A 106 -16.55 10.90 -17.78
N THR A 107 -17.57 11.58 -18.30
CA THR A 107 -18.35 12.55 -17.52
C THR A 107 -19.19 11.84 -16.45
N VAL A 108 -18.97 12.22 -15.20
CA VAL A 108 -19.73 11.76 -14.03
C VAL A 108 -20.77 12.81 -13.65
N LEU A 109 -22.02 12.40 -13.49
CA LEU A 109 -23.14 13.29 -13.14
C LEU A 109 -23.77 12.89 -11.81
N GLN A 110 -24.03 13.90 -11.00
CA GLN A 110 -24.72 13.79 -9.72
C GLN A 110 -25.54 15.06 -9.52
N LYS A 111 -26.74 14.92 -8.95
CA LYS A 111 -27.57 16.07 -8.58
C LYS A 111 -28.21 15.82 -7.22
N GLU A 112 -28.18 16.84 -6.38
CA GLU A 112 -28.85 16.77 -5.07
C GLU A 112 -30.35 16.57 -5.29
N ASP A 113 -30.97 15.75 -4.43
CA ASP A 113 -32.40 15.50 -4.41
C ASP A 113 -33.00 14.75 -5.62
N ILE A 114 -32.16 14.39 -6.59
CA ILE A 114 -32.51 13.67 -7.81
C ILE A 114 -31.75 12.34 -7.84
N GLU A 115 -32.42 11.26 -8.23
CA GLU A 115 -31.82 9.93 -8.33
C GLU A 115 -31.13 9.73 -9.70
N ALA A 116 -30.17 8.81 -9.77
CA ALA A 116 -29.42 8.54 -11.00
C ALA A 116 -30.34 8.19 -12.18
N ASP A 117 -31.43 7.46 -11.93
CA ASP A 117 -32.38 7.04 -12.96
C ASP A 117 -33.11 8.24 -13.63
N ASP A 118 -33.35 9.32 -12.89
CA ASP A 118 -33.96 10.55 -13.42
C ASP A 118 -32.97 11.33 -14.31
N ILE A 119 -31.68 11.30 -13.94
CA ILE A 119 -30.59 11.86 -14.78
C ILE A 119 -30.50 11.07 -16.09
N LEU A 120 -30.52 9.73 -16.00
CA LEU A 120 -30.53 8.83 -17.14
C LEU A 120 -31.75 9.08 -18.04
N ALA A 121 -32.94 9.18 -17.46
CA ALA A 121 -34.19 9.43 -18.19
C ALA A 121 -34.16 10.78 -18.92
N THR A 122 -33.62 11.81 -18.28
CA THR A 122 -33.45 13.14 -18.87
C THR A 122 -32.48 13.10 -20.05
N LEU A 123 -31.28 12.54 -19.87
CA LEU A 123 -30.29 12.44 -20.96
C LEU A 123 -30.77 11.54 -22.11
N ALA A 124 -31.44 10.44 -21.78
CA ALA A 124 -31.97 9.53 -22.78
C ALA A 124 -33.04 10.18 -23.65
N THR A 125 -33.95 10.94 -23.02
CA THR A 125 -35.00 11.68 -23.74
C THR A 125 -34.37 12.78 -24.62
N GLN A 126 -33.48 13.59 -24.06
CA GLN A 126 -32.79 14.65 -24.81
C GLN A 126 -31.95 14.09 -25.95
N GLY A 127 -31.27 12.95 -25.76
CA GLY A 127 -30.50 12.28 -26.79
C GLY A 127 -31.38 11.80 -27.94
N ALA A 128 -32.49 11.13 -27.62
CA ALA A 128 -33.43 10.65 -28.63
C ALA A 128 -34.03 11.80 -29.46
N GLU A 129 -34.45 12.89 -28.80
CA GLU A 129 -34.97 14.10 -29.46
C GLU A 129 -33.94 14.77 -30.39
N ARG A 130 -32.65 14.66 -30.06
CA ARG A 130 -31.53 15.15 -30.88
C ARG A 130 -31.09 14.16 -31.96
N GLY A 131 -31.78 13.03 -32.08
CA GLY A 131 -31.48 12.02 -33.08
C GLY A 131 -30.25 11.16 -32.76
N TYR A 132 -29.96 10.92 -31.49
CA TYR A 132 -28.99 9.90 -31.08
C TYR A 132 -29.65 8.52 -31.06
N GLU A 133 -28.86 7.47 -31.28
CA GLU A 133 -29.21 6.13 -30.80
C GLU A 133 -28.80 6.06 -29.34
N VAL A 134 -29.76 5.86 -28.44
CA VAL A 134 -29.53 5.94 -27.00
C VAL A 134 -29.52 4.54 -26.40
N LEU A 135 -28.45 4.24 -25.67
CA LEU A 135 -28.29 3.03 -24.88
C LEU A 135 -28.33 3.41 -23.41
N VAL A 136 -29.31 2.89 -22.68
CA VAL A 136 -29.43 3.06 -21.23
C VAL A 136 -28.94 1.77 -20.57
N CYS A 137 -27.90 1.82 -19.76
CA CYS A 137 -27.44 0.66 -18.99
C CYS A 137 -27.79 0.83 -17.51
N SER A 138 -28.85 0.15 -17.07
CA SER A 138 -29.27 0.16 -15.67
C SER A 138 -29.76 -1.22 -15.24
N GLY A 139 -29.61 -1.49 -13.94
CA GLY A 139 -30.21 -2.62 -13.27
C GLY A 139 -31.60 -2.36 -12.71
N ASP A 140 -32.08 -1.12 -12.77
CA ASP A 140 -33.41 -0.75 -12.30
C ASP A 140 -34.46 -1.06 -13.38
N ARG A 141 -35.60 -1.59 -12.96
CA ARG A 141 -36.69 -1.91 -13.87
C ARG A 141 -37.49 -0.68 -14.26
N ASP A 142 -37.46 0.38 -13.47
CA ASP A 142 -38.16 1.62 -13.82
C ASP A 142 -37.66 2.22 -15.13
N THR A 143 -36.39 2.00 -15.48
CA THR A 143 -35.81 2.42 -16.76
C THR A 143 -36.43 1.74 -17.98
N ILE A 144 -37.23 0.67 -17.82
CA ILE A 144 -38.01 0.06 -18.91
C ILE A 144 -38.94 1.09 -19.54
N GLN A 145 -39.46 2.04 -18.76
CA GLN A 145 -40.37 3.08 -19.27
C GLN A 145 -39.75 4.03 -20.30
N LEU A 146 -38.41 4.02 -20.42
CA LEU A 146 -37.67 4.83 -21.37
C LEU A 146 -37.57 4.18 -22.76
N VAL A 147 -37.76 2.85 -22.83
CA VAL A 147 -37.54 2.09 -24.07
C VAL A 147 -38.50 2.54 -25.16
N ASN A 148 -37.96 2.89 -26.33
CA ASN A 148 -38.70 3.23 -27.54
C ASN A 148 -37.85 2.88 -28.78
N ASP A 149 -38.21 3.38 -29.97
CA ASP A 149 -37.48 3.07 -31.21
C ASP A 149 -36.04 3.64 -31.24
N ASP A 150 -35.76 4.68 -30.45
CA ASP A 150 -34.46 5.36 -30.36
C ASP A 150 -33.70 5.03 -29.07
N ILE A 151 -34.38 4.50 -28.04
CA ILE A 151 -33.82 4.20 -26.72
C ILE A 151 -33.90 2.69 -26.46
N THR A 152 -32.74 2.04 -26.34
CA THR A 152 -32.61 0.64 -25.95
C THR A 152 -32.09 0.50 -24.53
N LEU A 153 -32.73 -0.34 -23.72
CA LEU A 153 -32.25 -0.66 -22.36
C LEU A 153 -31.34 -1.89 -22.37
N LEU A 154 -30.14 -1.76 -21.80
CA LEU A 154 -29.15 -2.81 -21.58
C LEU A 154 -29.19 -3.27 -20.12
N TYR A 155 -29.89 -4.37 -19.87
CA TYR A 155 -30.18 -4.85 -18.52
C TYR A 155 -29.25 -6.02 -18.10
N PRO A 156 -28.52 -5.93 -16.97
CA PRO A 156 -27.63 -7.01 -16.53
C PRO A 156 -28.38 -8.25 -16.02
N ASN A 157 -28.04 -9.44 -16.53
CA ASN A 157 -28.72 -10.71 -16.20
C ASN A 157 -28.19 -11.38 -14.90
N VAL A 158 -28.97 -12.31 -14.34
CA VAL A 158 -28.77 -12.95 -13.02
C VAL A 158 -27.66 -14.03 -13.01
N GLN A 159 -27.26 -14.55 -14.16
CA GLN A 159 -26.32 -15.69 -14.27
C GLN A 159 -24.85 -15.33 -14.58
N GLY A 160 -24.46 -14.07 -14.37
CA GLY A 160 -23.07 -13.64 -14.54
C GLY A 160 -22.99 -12.28 -15.22
N VAL A 161 -22.00 -11.51 -14.79
CA VAL A 161 -21.85 -10.08 -15.11
C VAL A 161 -21.39 -9.80 -16.55
N SER A 162 -21.38 -10.82 -17.42
CA SER A 162 -20.81 -10.78 -18.77
C SER A 162 -21.84 -10.75 -19.91
N GLN A 163 -23.14 -10.93 -19.65
CA GLN A 163 -24.19 -10.87 -20.67
C GLN A 163 -25.30 -9.87 -20.30
N LEU A 164 -25.39 -8.78 -21.08
CA LEU A 164 -26.46 -7.78 -20.98
C LEU A 164 -27.64 -8.20 -21.87
N LYS A 165 -28.86 -8.18 -21.33
CA LYS A 165 -30.08 -8.40 -22.12
C LYS A 165 -30.55 -7.06 -22.69
N ARG A 166 -30.75 -7.01 -24.00
CA ARG A 166 -31.33 -5.84 -24.68
C ARG A 166 -32.85 -5.86 -24.57
N TYR A 167 -33.43 -4.74 -24.18
CA TYR A 167 -34.86 -4.47 -24.22
C TYR A 167 -35.10 -3.35 -25.23
N ASP A 168 -35.56 -3.77 -26.41
CA ASP A 168 -36.24 -2.92 -27.39
C ASP A 168 -37.76 -2.98 -27.14
N PRO A 169 -38.59 -2.18 -27.83
CA PRO A 169 -40.04 -2.18 -27.62
C PRO A 169 -40.68 -3.57 -27.77
N ALA A 170 -40.20 -4.38 -28.71
CA ALA A 170 -40.73 -5.72 -28.96
C ALA A 170 -40.41 -6.68 -27.80
N ALA A 171 -39.18 -6.67 -27.30
CA ALA A 171 -38.73 -7.50 -26.19
C ALA A 171 -39.44 -7.15 -24.87
N VAL A 172 -39.80 -5.87 -24.67
CA VAL A 172 -40.62 -5.43 -23.52
C VAL A 172 -42.04 -5.99 -23.64
N VAL A 173 -42.68 -5.85 -24.80
CA VAL A 173 -44.03 -6.37 -25.04
C VAL A 173 -44.07 -7.90 -24.92
N GLU A 174 -43.07 -8.60 -25.47
CA GLU A 174 -42.98 -10.06 -25.35
C GLU A 174 -42.90 -10.52 -23.89
N LYS A 175 -42.13 -9.80 -23.07
CA LYS A 175 -41.90 -10.17 -21.67
C LYS A 175 -43.07 -9.78 -20.75
N TYR A 176 -43.55 -8.54 -20.86
CA TYR A 176 -44.50 -7.95 -19.91
C TYR A 176 -45.92 -7.80 -20.47
N GLY A 177 -46.13 -8.09 -21.76
CA GLY A 177 -47.44 -8.06 -22.41
C GLY A 177 -48.00 -6.66 -22.73
N LEU A 178 -47.28 -5.59 -22.39
CA LEU A 178 -47.68 -4.21 -22.65
C LEU A 178 -46.50 -3.38 -23.18
N PRO A 179 -46.77 -2.26 -23.87
CA PRO A 179 -45.75 -1.33 -24.34
C PRO A 179 -44.91 -0.74 -23.19
N PRO A 180 -43.64 -0.36 -23.43
CA PRO A 180 -42.75 0.22 -22.42
C PRO A 180 -43.35 1.39 -21.62
N ALA A 181 -44.06 2.30 -22.30
CA ALA A 181 -44.68 3.48 -21.69
C ALA A 181 -45.70 3.14 -20.58
N GLN A 182 -46.23 1.92 -20.56
CA GLN A 182 -47.19 1.43 -19.57
C GLN A 182 -46.56 0.56 -18.48
N TYR A 183 -45.24 0.31 -18.54
CA TYR A 183 -44.56 -0.44 -17.48
C TYR A 183 -44.77 0.17 -16.08
N PRO A 184 -44.69 1.50 -15.90
CA PRO A 184 -44.97 2.11 -14.60
C PRO A 184 -46.40 1.87 -14.09
N ASP A 185 -47.38 1.68 -14.98
CA ASP A 185 -48.76 1.35 -14.61
C ASP A 185 -48.84 -0.07 -14.02
N ILE A 186 -48.08 -1.02 -14.59
CA ILE A 186 -47.95 -2.37 -14.06
C ILE A 186 -47.31 -2.33 -12.68
N ALA A 187 -46.17 -1.63 -12.56
CA ALA A 187 -45.43 -1.51 -11.31
C ALA A 187 -46.28 -0.85 -10.20
N ALA A 188 -47.08 0.17 -10.53
CA ALA A 188 -47.98 0.82 -9.58
C ALA A 188 -49.05 -0.12 -9.00
N LEU A 189 -49.61 -1.02 -9.82
CA LEU A 189 -50.63 -1.99 -9.42
C LEU A 189 -50.05 -3.18 -8.65
N VAL A 190 -48.89 -3.68 -9.06
CA VAL A 190 -48.25 -4.87 -8.48
C VAL A 190 -47.46 -4.53 -7.22
N GLY A 191 -46.93 -3.30 -7.14
CA GLY A 191 -46.03 -2.85 -6.08
C GLY A 191 -44.60 -3.36 -6.27
N GLU A 192 -43.69 -2.76 -5.51
CA GLU A 192 -42.25 -3.02 -5.59
C GLU A 192 -41.62 -3.15 -4.22
N THR A 193 -41.13 -4.36 -3.93
CA THR A 193 -40.57 -4.68 -2.62
C THR A 193 -39.23 -3.98 -2.36
N SER A 194 -38.40 -3.76 -3.39
CA SER A 194 -37.08 -3.08 -3.30
C SER A 194 -37.20 -1.64 -2.83
N ASP A 195 -38.28 -0.99 -3.24
CA ASP A 195 -38.56 0.42 -2.99
C ASP A 195 -39.63 0.63 -1.91
N ASN A 196 -40.07 -0.47 -1.28
CA ASN A 196 -41.11 -0.48 -0.26
C ASN A 196 -42.42 0.19 -0.72
N LEU A 197 -42.81 -0.05 -1.98
CA LEU A 197 -44.08 0.41 -2.54
C LEU A 197 -45.09 -0.73 -2.49
N PRO A 198 -46.08 -0.71 -1.57
CA PRO A 198 -47.08 -1.77 -1.50
C PRO A 198 -48.00 -1.72 -2.71
N GLY A 199 -48.19 -2.87 -3.36
CA GLY A 199 -49.15 -3.03 -4.45
C GLY A 199 -50.54 -3.44 -3.96
N VAL A 200 -51.47 -3.61 -4.89
CA VAL A 200 -52.82 -4.04 -4.57
C VAL A 200 -52.80 -5.52 -4.13
N PRO A 201 -53.33 -5.86 -2.94
CA PRO A 201 -53.30 -7.24 -2.46
C PRO A 201 -53.96 -8.21 -3.44
N LYS A 202 -53.28 -9.35 -3.70
CA LYS A 202 -53.71 -10.40 -4.66
C LYS A 202 -53.74 -9.94 -6.14
N VAL A 203 -53.15 -8.80 -6.47
CA VAL A 203 -52.90 -8.39 -7.85
C VAL A 203 -51.43 -8.66 -8.18
N GLY A 204 -51.19 -9.59 -9.09
CA GLY A 204 -49.87 -9.83 -9.67
C GLY A 204 -49.79 -9.35 -11.11
N GLU A 205 -48.61 -9.45 -11.72
CA GLU A 205 -48.29 -8.97 -13.07
C GLU A 205 -49.35 -9.37 -14.12
N LYS A 206 -49.74 -10.65 -14.17
CA LYS A 206 -50.76 -11.15 -15.12
C LYS A 206 -52.13 -10.47 -14.97
N THR A 207 -52.51 -10.16 -13.73
CA THR A 207 -53.80 -9.50 -13.45
C THR A 207 -53.73 -8.01 -13.79
N ALA A 208 -52.62 -7.34 -13.45
CA ALA A 208 -52.38 -5.95 -13.82
C ALA A 208 -52.38 -5.76 -15.34
N VAL A 209 -51.63 -6.61 -16.07
CA VAL A 209 -51.58 -6.61 -17.54
C VAL A 209 -52.97 -6.80 -18.14
N LYS A 210 -53.73 -7.80 -17.66
CA LYS A 210 -55.11 -8.04 -18.13
C LYS A 210 -56.00 -6.80 -17.96
N TRP A 211 -55.90 -6.11 -16.83
CA TRP A 211 -56.70 -4.91 -16.58
C TRP A 211 -56.28 -3.75 -17.47
N LEU A 212 -54.97 -3.50 -17.59
CA LEU A 212 -54.48 -2.42 -18.45
C LEU A 212 -54.76 -2.68 -19.94
N THR A 213 -54.72 -3.93 -20.41
CA THR A 213 -55.18 -4.28 -21.76
C THR A 213 -56.69 -4.06 -21.94
N GLN A 214 -57.49 -4.29 -20.90
CA GLN A 214 -58.96 -4.14 -20.96
C GLN A 214 -59.40 -2.68 -20.89
N PHE A 215 -58.77 -1.87 -20.05
CA PHE A 215 -59.16 -0.49 -19.75
C PHE A 215 -58.27 0.55 -20.43
N GLY A 216 -57.25 0.14 -21.18
CA GLY A 216 -56.38 1.04 -21.94
C GLY A 216 -55.33 1.73 -21.07
N THR A 217 -55.73 2.58 -20.13
CA THR A 217 -54.82 3.35 -19.26
C THR A 217 -55.07 3.08 -17.79
N LEU A 218 -54.10 3.39 -16.93
CA LEU A 218 -54.28 3.31 -15.49
C LEU A 218 -55.38 4.26 -15.00
N ASP A 219 -55.46 5.48 -15.54
CA ASP A 219 -56.50 6.44 -15.15
C ASP A 219 -57.91 5.93 -15.45
N GLU A 220 -58.13 5.38 -16.66
CA GLU A 220 -59.42 4.76 -17.01
C GLU A 220 -59.77 3.57 -16.11
N LEU A 221 -58.77 2.75 -15.75
CA LEU A 221 -58.94 1.65 -14.80
C LEU A 221 -59.35 2.14 -13.41
N LEU A 222 -58.75 3.22 -12.91
CA LEU A 222 -59.04 3.78 -11.59
C LEU A 222 -60.43 4.43 -11.55
N GLU A 223 -60.79 5.21 -12.57
CA GLU A 223 -62.11 5.84 -12.72
C GLU A 223 -63.23 4.80 -12.82
N ARG A 224 -62.98 3.69 -13.53
CA ARG A 224 -63.95 2.60 -13.73
C ARG A 224 -63.74 1.41 -12.80
N SER A 225 -63.01 1.61 -11.69
CA SER A 225 -62.69 0.56 -10.71
C SER A 225 -63.92 -0.14 -10.12
N GLY A 226 -65.11 0.49 -10.17
CA GLY A 226 -66.40 -0.10 -9.81
C GLY A 226 -66.85 -1.28 -10.69
N GLU A 227 -66.32 -1.40 -11.92
CA GLU A 227 -66.64 -2.49 -12.85
C GLU A 227 -65.93 -3.80 -12.50
N ILE A 228 -64.85 -3.74 -11.71
CA ILE A 228 -64.06 -4.90 -11.30
C ILE A 228 -64.72 -5.54 -10.07
N LYS A 229 -65.34 -6.71 -10.28
CA LYS A 229 -66.09 -7.44 -9.24
C LYS A 229 -65.21 -8.45 -8.48
N GLY A 230 -65.69 -8.88 -7.32
CA GLY A 230 -65.01 -9.89 -6.47
C GLY A 230 -63.96 -9.32 -5.52
N VAL A 231 -63.26 -10.21 -4.82
CA VAL A 231 -62.29 -9.86 -3.76
C VAL A 231 -61.16 -8.97 -4.28
N VAL A 232 -60.62 -9.28 -5.46
CA VAL A 232 -59.51 -8.51 -6.06
C VAL A 232 -59.97 -7.09 -6.46
N GLY A 233 -61.21 -6.92 -6.90
CA GLY A 233 -61.80 -5.61 -7.16
C GLY A 233 -62.09 -4.80 -5.89
N GLY A 234 -62.42 -5.48 -4.79
CA GLY A 234 -62.50 -4.87 -3.46
C GLY A 234 -61.14 -4.29 -3.04
N ASN A 235 -60.10 -5.12 -3.12
CA ASN A 235 -58.73 -4.71 -2.79
C ASN A 235 -58.26 -3.51 -3.63
N LEU A 236 -58.55 -3.49 -4.94
CA LEU A 236 -58.20 -2.36 -5.81
C LEU A 236 -58.85 -1.06 -5.33
N ARG A 237 -60.15 -1.08 -4.99
CA ARG A 237 -60.86 0.12 -4.53
C ARG A 237 -60.38 0.63 -3.17
N GLU A 238 -59.93 -0.28 -2.30
CA GLU A 238 -59.36 0.06 -0.99
C GLU A 238 -57.95 0.68 -1.10
N HIS A 239 -57.23 0.46 -2.21
CA HIS A 239 -55.82 0.85 -2.38
C HIS A 239 -55.61 1.81 -3.57
N LEU A 240 -56.66 2.52 -4.02
CA LEU A 240 -56.56 3.43 -5.18
C LEU A 240 -55.51 4.54 -4.96
N ASP A 241 -55.44 5.07 -3.75
CA ASP A 241 -54.49 6.15 -3.41
C ASP A 241 -53.05 5.64 -3.35
N ASP A 242 -52.84 4.39 -2.92
CA ASP A 242 -51.53 3.73 -3.00
C ASP A 242 -51.08 3.58 -4.45
N VAL A 243 -51.98 3.13 -5.34
CA VAL A 243 -51.66 2.97 -6.77
C VAL A 243 -51.31 4.33 -7.41
N ARG A 244 -52.05 5.40 -7.10
CA ARG A 244 -51.74 6.75 -7.59
C ARG A 244 -50.38 7.25 -7.09
N ARG A 245 -50.10 7.09 -5.79
CA ARG A 245 -48.81 7.45 -5.19
C ARG A 245 -47.68 6.66 -5.84
N ASN A 246 -47.82 5.33 -5.95
CA ASN A 246 -46.80 4.48 -6.55
C ASN A 246 -46.53 4.89 -8.01
N ARG A 247 -47.58 5.24 -8.77
CA ARG A 247 -47.44 5.71 -10.15
C ARG A 247 -46.72 7.06 -10.27
N ALA A 248 -46.93 7.96 -9.31
CA ALA A 248 -46.23 9.23 -9.26
C ALA A 248 -44.75 9.02 -8.93
N LEU A 249 -44.46 8.18 -7.94
CA LEU A 249 -43.10 7.91 -7.49
C LEU A 249 -42.27 7.15 -8.53
N ASN A 250 -42.82 6.14 -9.21
CA ASN A 250 -42.06 5.35 -10.21
C ASN A 250 -41.93 6.04 -11.58
N SER A 251 -42.59 7.18 -11.78
CA SER A 251 -42.43 7.97 -13.00
C SER A 251 -41.08 8.69 -12.95
N LEU A 252 -40.21 8.41 -13.93
CA LEU A 252 -38.91 9.06 -14.01
C LEU A 252 -39.06 10.49 -14.55
N LEU A 253 -38.32 11.43 -13.95
CA LEU A 253 -38.23 12.80 -14.45
C LEU A 253 -37.40 12.84 -15.74
N ARG A 254 -37.85 13.59 -16.74
CA ARG A 254 -37.22 13.65 -18.08
C ARG A 254 -36.69 15.03 -18.45
N ASP A 255 -36.87 16.00 -17.57
CA ASP A 255 -36.61 17.42 -17.78
C ASP A 255 -35.79 18.03 -16.63
N VAL A 256 -34.96 17.20 -15.98
CA VAL A 256 -34.06 17.66 -14.93
C VAL A 256 -33.04 18.64 -15.51
N GLU A 257 -32.88 19.82 -14.90
CA GLU A 257 -31.82 20.75 -15.29
C GLU A 257 -30.43 20.17 -14.97
N LEU A 258 -29.65 19.80 -15.98
CA LEU A 258 -28.32 19.21 -15.83
C LEU A 258 -27.22 20.23 -16.17
N PRO A 259 -26.03 20.14 -15.56
CA PRO A 259 -24.92 21.06 -15.81
C PRO A 259 -24.26 20.87 -17.18
N VAL A 260 -24.67 19.86 -17.93
CA VAL A 260 -24.12 19.48 -19.23
C VAL A 260 -25.25 19.20 -20.21
N THR A 261 -24.96 19.42 -21.49
CA THR A 261 -25.80 19.03 -22.62
C THR A 261 -25.34 17.70 -23.21
N VAL A 262 -26.20 17.03 -23.97
CA VAL A 262 -25.86 15.75 -24.63
C VAL A 262 -24.62 15.86 -25.52
N ASP A 263 -24.44 16.98 -26.23
CA ASP A 263 -23.32 17.17 -27.16
C ASP A 263 -21.97 17.34 -26.44
N GLU A 264 -21.98 17.77 -25.17
CA GLU A 264 -20.78 17.88 -24.32
C GLU A 264 -20.34 16.54 -23.73
N LEU A 265 -21.12 15.48 -23.96
CA LEU A 265 -20.81 14.11 -23.50
C LEU A 265 -19.97 13.31 -24.48
N ALA A 266 -19.39 13.94 -25.51
CA ALA A 266 -18.52 13.27 -26.47
C ALA A 266 -17.40 12.50 -25.74
N VAL A 267 -17.14 11.26 -26.14
CA VAL A 267 -16.08 10.44 -25.54
C VAL A 267 -14.74 11.14 -25.74
N ARG A 268 -14.09 11.50 -24.63
CA ARG A 268 -12.81 12.20 -24.62
C ARG A 268 -11.65 11.19 -24.59
N PRO A 269 -10.45 11.58 -25.07
CA PRO A 269 -9.24 10.79 -24.82
C PRO A 269 -9.03 10.60 -23.31
N LEU A 270 -8.62 9.40 -22.91
CA LEU A 270 -8.27 9.12 -21.52
C LEU A 270 -6.94 9.79 -21.14
N ASP A 271 -6.78 10.17 -19.87
CA ASP A 271 -5.50 10.61 -19.33
C ASP A 271 -4.68 9.36 -18.94
N ALA A 272 -3.76 8.95 -19.82
CA ALA A 272 -3.01 7.72 -19.64
C ALA A 272 -2.19 7.71 -18.34
N GLN A 273 -1.65 8.86 -17.94
CA GLN A 273 -0.86 8.97 -16.72
C GLN A 273 -1.75 8.94 -15.49
N ALA A 274 -2.86 9.69 -15.47
CA ALA A 274 -3.82 9.64 -14.37
C ALA A 274 -4.43 8.24 -14.18
N VAL A 275 -4.73 7.54 -15.29
CA VAL A 275 -5.20 6.15 -15.25
C VAL A 275 -4.12 5.21 -14.70
N ARG A 276 -2.85 5.33 -15.14
CA ARG A 276 -1.73 4.55 -14.57
C ARG A 276 -1.59 4.78 -13.07
N ASP A 277 -1.61 6.03 -12.63
CA ASP A 277 -1.41 6.39 -11.22
C ASP A 277 -2.55 5.86 -10.33
N ILE A 278 -3.81 6.03 -10.75
CA ILE A 278 -4.94 5.52 -9.95
C ILE A 278 -5.06 4.00 -9.99
N PHE A 279 -4.76 3.35 -11.12
CA PHE A 279 -4.77 1.88 -11.22
C PHE A 279 -3.60 1.26 -10.44
N ALA A 280 -2.45 1.94 -10.36
CA ALA A 280 -1.36 1.54 -9.49
C ALA A 280 -1.78 1.62 -8.01
N ARG A 281 -2.45 2.71 -7.59
CA ARG A 281 -3.01 2.85 -6.23
C ARG A 281 -4.04 1.77 -5.89
N LEU A 282 -4.86 1.38 -6.87
CA LEU A 282 -5.88 0.33 -6.70
C LEU A 282 -5.36 -1.09 -6.97
N GLU A 283 -4.08 -1.24 -7.31
CA GLU A 283 -3.42 -2.50 -7.67
C GLU A 283 -4.06 -3.24 -8.87
N PHE A 284 -4.66 -2.51 -9.81
CA PHE A 284 -5.40 -3.02 -10.97
C PHE A 284 -4.53 -3.38 -12.18
N ARG A 285 -3.50 -4.20 -11.95
CA ARG A 285 -2.52 -4.59 -12.98
C ARG A 285 -3.13 -5.29 -14.19
N THR A 286 -4.13 -6.13 -13.97
CA THR A 286 -4.78 -6.92 -15.04
C THR A 286 -5.86 -6.15 -15.81
N LEU A 287 -6.37 -5.05 -15.23
CA LEU A 287 -7.45 -4.27 -15.82
C LEU A 287 -6.92 -3.11 -16.66
N LEU A 288 -5.73 -2.59 -16.31
CA LEU A 288 -5.08 -1.49 -17.02
C LEU A 288 -4.93 -1.76 -18.54
N PRO A 289 -4.39 -2.92 -19.00
CA PRO A 289 -4.27 -3.18 -20.44
C PRO A 289 -5.63 -3.22 -21.14
N ARG A 290 -6.65 -3.74 -20.46
CA ARG A 290 -8.01 -3.86 -21.02
C ARG A 290 -8.69 -2.50 -21.20
N VAL A 291 -8.41 -1.55 -20.31
CA VAL A 291 -8.92 -0.17 -20.39
C VAL A 291 -8.26 0.57 -21.54
N PHE A 292 -6.94 0.48 -21.69
CA PHE A 292 -6.21 1.11 -22.79
C PHE A 292 -6.65 0.56 -24.15
N GLU A 293 -6.78 -0.75 -24.27
CA GLU A 293 -7.29 -1.40 -25.49
C GLU A 293 -8.73 -0.94 -25.82
N ALA A 294 -9.62 -0.83 -24.84
CA ALA A 294 -11.00 -0.39 -25.07
C ALA A 294 -11.12 1.07 -25.52
N ALA A 295 -10.19 1.91 -25.07
CA ALA A 295 -10.14 3.30 -25.46
C ALA A 295 -9.40 3.53 -26.79
N GLY A 296 -8.97 2.46 -27.47
CA GLY A 296 -8.24 2.55 -28.73
C GLY A 296 -6.86 3.18 -28.57
N VAL A 297 -6.30 3.12 -27.37
CA VAL A 297 -4.91 3.46 -27.12
C VAL A 297 -4.11 2.20 -27.44
N ASP A 298 -3.53 2.15 -28.63
CA ASP A 298 -2.41 1.24 -28.87
C ASP A 298 -1.35 1.58 -27.82
N GLU A 299 -0.85 0.58 -27.08
CA GLU A 299 0.34 0.75 -26.21
C GLU A 299 1.52 1.39 -26.97
N ALA A 300 1.47 1.37 -28.31
CA ALA A 300 2.43 1.95 -29.24
C ALA A 300 2.00 3.25 -29.97
N MET A 301 0.78 3.81 -29.79
CA MET A 301 0.32 4.96 -30.60
C MET A 301 -0.49 6.05 -29.87
N ALA A 302 -0.19 6.36 -28.61
CA ALA A 302 -0.40 7.75 -28.18
C ALA A 302 0.68 8.62 -28.87
N PRO A 303 0.35 9.75 -29.53
CA PRO A 303 1.37 10.69 -29.97
C PRO A 303 1.92 11.41 -28.73
N VAL A 304 2.76 10.71 -27.98
CA VAL A 304 3.89 11.39 -27.36
C VAL A 304 4.66 11.96 -28.54
N GLN A 305 4.95 13.26 -28.54
CA GLN A 305 5.97 13.77 -29.43
C GLN A 305 7.21 12.95 -29.15
N GLN A 306 7.46 11.92 -29.95
CA GLN A 306 8.66 11.11 -29.88
C GLN A 306 9.81 12.11 -30.06
N ALA A 307 10.44 12.47 -28.94
CA ALA A 307 11.84 12.82 -29.00
C ALA A 307 12.51 11.67 -29.76
N PRO A 308 13.34 11.95 -30.78
CA PRO A 308 13.93 10.89 -31.58
C PRO A 308 14.61 9.90 -30.63
N ALA A 309 14.07 8.68 -30.55
CA ALA A 309 14.63 7.62 -29.72
C ALA A 309 16.10 7.48 -30.10
N ALA A 310 16.98 7.61 -29.10
CA ALA A 310 18.40 7.46 -29.34
C ALA A 310 18.63 6.05 -29.88
N SER A 311 19.31 5.94 -31.03
CA SER A 311 19.61 4.63 -31.60
C SER A 311 20.48 3.85 -30.62
N MET A 312 19.92 2.76 -30.07
CA MET A 312 20.64 1.89 -29.14
C MET A 312 21.95 1.41 -29.80
N PRO A 313 23.12 1.59 -29.14
CA PRO A 313 24.38 1.18 -29.71
C PRO A 313 24.47 -0.35 -29.77
N ALA A 314 25.01 -0.87 -30.88
CA ALA A 314 25.42 -2.26 -30.94
C ALA A 314 26.71 -2.41 -30.09
N PRO A 315 26.73 -3.31 -29.09
CA PRO A 315 27.89 -3.44 -28.23
C PRO A 315 29.07 -4.03 -29.02
N ALA A 316 30.25 -3.43 -28.88
CA ALA A 316 31.49 -4.04 -29.34
C ALA A 316 31.92 -5.18 -28.40
N GLU A 317 32.56 -6.22 -28.91
CA GLU A 317 33.15 -7.30 -28.10
C GLU A 317 34.69 -7.29 -28.15
N PRO A 318 35.35 -6.32 -27.47
CA PRO A 318 36.81 -6.27 -27.45
C PRO A 318 37.41 -7.35 -26.54
N ASP A 319 38.72 -7.57 -26.70
CA ASP A 319 39.51 -8.29 -25.70
C ASP A 319 39.73 -7.44 -24.43
N ALA A 320 40.44 -8.00 -23.44
CA ALA A 320 40.69 -7.32 -22.16
C ALA A 320 41.38 -5.96 -22.31
N ALA A 321 42.35 -5.85 -23.23
CA ALA A 321 43.06 -4.60 -23.49
C ALA A 321 42.15 -3.57 -24.18
N GLY A 322 41.31 -4.00 -25.11
CA GLY A 322 40.35 -3.13 -25.77
C GLY A 322 39.25 -2.63 -24.83
N LEU A 323 38.76 -3.46 -23.89
CA LEU A 323 37.79 -3.01 -22.89
C LEU A 323 38.41 -2.00 -21.92
N LEU A 324 39.66 -2.22 -21.49
CA LEU A 324 40.40 -1.25 -20.68
C LEU A 324 40.57 0.09 -21.42
N ALA A 325 40.99 0.04 -22.70
CA ALA A 325 41.14 1.23 -23.53
C ALA A 325 39.80 1.97 -23.72
N PHE A 326 38.68 1.26 -23.82
CA PHE A 326 37.34 1.85 -23.89
C PHE A 326 37.05 2.67 -22.62
N VAL A 327 37.24 2.09 -21.44
CA VAL A 327 36.90 2.76 -20.18
C VAL A 327 37.89 3.87 -19.78
N GLU A 328 39.17 3.76 -20.16
CA GLU A 328 40.17 4.82 -19.97
C GLU A 328 39.99 5.98 -20.96
N GLY A 329 39.45 5.69 -22.15
CA GLY A 329 39.15 6.70 -23.16
C GLY A 329 37.88 7.52 -22.89
N ALA A 330 37.04 7.10 -21.95
CA ALA A 330 35.80 7.78 -21.62
C ALA A 330 36.05 9.12 -20.88
N THR A 331 35.38 10.19 -21.32
CA THR A 331 35.55 11.55 -20.76
C THR A 331 34.50 11.93 -19.71
N GLY A 332 33.68 10.99 -19.25
CA GLY A 332 32.54 11.21 -18.34
C GLY A 332 32.18 9.98 -17.52
N GLU A 333 30.95 9.93 -17.00
CA GLU A 333 30.44 8.76 -16.30
C GLU A 333 30.35 7.56 -17.24
N VAL A 334 30.71 6.37 -16.74
CA VAL A 334 30.64 5.12 -17.48
C VAL A 334 29.55 4.25 -16.89
N GLY A 335 28.60 3.83 -17.72
CA GLY A 335 27.62 2.83 -17.34
C GLY A 335 28.31 1.48 -17.20
N VAL A 336 27.98 0.72 -16.16
CA VAL A 336 28.55 -0.61 -15.93
C VAL A 336 27.41 -1.58 -15.56
N THR A 337 27.39 -2.73 -16.21
CA THR A 337 26.54 -3.87 -15.84
C THR A 337 27.41 -5.11 -15.71
N VAL A 338 27.36 -5.78 -14.57
CA VAL A 338 28.02 -7.06 -14.33
C VAL A 338 26.95 -8.14 -14.25
N VAL A 339 26.98 -9.09 -15.18
CA VAL A 339 26.13 -10.27 -15.12
C VAL A 339 26.75 -11.25 -14.13
N THR A 340 25.92 -11.81 -13.25
CA THR A 340 26.38 -12.72 -12.20
C THR A 340 25.71 -14.08 -12.29
N GLU A 341 26.46 -15.14 -12.01
CA GLU A 341 25.97 -16.51 -11.89
C GLU A 341 26.62 -17.14 -10.66
N GLY A 342 25.82 -17.78 -9.79
CA GLY A 342 26.33 -18.33 -8.53
C GLY A 342 26.98 -17.28 -7.60
N GLY A 343 26.65 -16.00 -7.79
CA GLY A 343 27.25 -14.90 -7.04
C GLY A 343 28.65 -14.48 -7.51
N LEU A 344 29.14 -14.98 -8.65
CA LEU A 344 30.38 -14.58 -9.30
C LEU A 344 30.10 -13.87 -10.64
N PRO A 345 30.98 -12.95 -11.08
CA PRO A 345 30.83 -12.29 -12.37
C PRO A 345 31.08 -13.26 -13.54
N VAL A 346 30.23 -13.21 -14.58
CA VAL A 346 30.36 -14.04 -15.80
C VAL A 346 30.47 -13.22 -17.08
N ARG A 347 29.89 -12.02 -17.12
CA ARG A 347 30.07 -11.04 -18.20
C ARG A 347 30.05 -9.63 -17.63
N ILE A 348 30.68 -8.70 -18.34
CA ILE A 348 30.60 -7.27 -18.04
C ILE A 348 30.26 -6.50 -19.30
N GLY A 349 29.38 -5.52 -19.17
CA GLY A 349 29.10 -4.49 -20.16
C GLY A 349 29.45 -3.12 -19.63
N VAL A 350 30.01 -2.28 -20.48
CA VAL A 350 30.34 -0.89 -20.21
C VAL A 350 29.78 0.00 -21.31
N ALA A 351 29.37 1.21 -20.98
CA ALA A 351 28.82 2.15 -21.95
C ALA A 351 29.21 3.59 -21.66
N THR A 352 29.28 4.39 -22.72
CA THR A 352 29.23 5.85 -22.72
C THR A 352 27.86 6.28 -23.26
N ALA A 353 27.60 7.58 -23.42
CA ALA A 353 26.34 8.05 -24.01
C ALA A 353 26.11 7.56 -25.45
N ASP A 354 27.18 7.29 -26.19
CA ASP A 354 27.19 7.03 -27.64
C ASP A 354 27.72 5.65 -28.04
N ALA A 355 28.37 4.92 -27.14
CA ALA A 355 28.96 3.62 -27.44
C ALA A 355 28.75 2.62 -26.29
N ALA A 356 28.72 1.33 -26.63
CA ALA A 356 28.69 0.23 -25.67
C ALA A 356 29.75 -0.81 -26.05
N ALA A 357 30.32 -1.47 -25.03
CA ALA A 357 31.23 -2.58 -25.19
C ALA A 357 30.94 -3.65 -24.12
N GLU A 358 31.20 -4.91 -24.42
CA GLU A 358 31.01 -6.00 -23.47
C GLU A 358 32.03 -7.13 -23.67
N ALA A 359 32.30 -7.87 -22.60
CA ALA A 359 33.25 -8.98 -22.62
C ALA A 359 32.84 -10.08 -21.65
N THR A 360 33.25 -11.32 -21.96
CA THR A 360 33.14 -12.46 -21.04
C THR A 360 34.13 -12.31 -19.90
N TRP A 361 33.68 -12.56 -18.67
CA TRP A 361 34.53 -12.46 -17.50
C TRP A 361 35.61 -13.55 -17.49
N SER A 362 36.85 -13.15 -17.22
CA SER A 362 38.03 -14.03 -17.13
C SER A 362 39.07 -13.40 -16.20
N ASP A 363 40.05 -14.18 -15.73
CA ASP A 363 41.14 -13.66 -14.89
C ASP A 363 41.96 -12.58 -15.60
N GLU A 364 42.18 -12.73 -16.91
CA GLU A 364 42.86 -11.73 -17.74
C GLU A 364 42.07 -10.42 -17.79
N LEU A 365 40.75 -10.51 -18.01
CA LEU A 365 39.88 -9.34 -17.99
C LEU A 365 39.88 -8.68 -16.62
N ALA A 366 39.68 -9.45 -15.55
CA ALA A 366 39.64 -8.97 -14.18
C ALA A 366 40.93 -8.24 -13.79
N ALA A 367 42.09 -8.76 -14.20
CA ALA A 367 43.38 -8.11 -13.99
C ALA A 367 43.53 -6.80 -14.77
N ALA A 368 43.00 -6.74 -16.00
CA ALA A 368 43.05 -5.54 -16.83
C ALA A 368 42.14 -4.42 -16.30
N ILE A 369 40.87 -4.72 -16.03
CA ILE A 369 39.86 -3.70 -15.66
C ILE A 369 39.75 -3.46 -14.15
N GLY A 370 40.25 -4.37 -13.32
CA GLY A 370 40.21 -4.27 -11.86
C GLY A 370 40.73 -2.95 -11.31
N PRO A 371 41.91 -2.46 -11.73
CA PRO A 371 42.41 -1.14 -11.33
C PRO A 371 41.47 0.01 -11.66
N TRP A 372 40.78 -0.04 -12.81
CA TRP A 372 39.80 0.98 -13.19
C TRP A 372 38.52 0.88 -12.36
N LEU A 373 38.01 -0.32 -12.10
CA LEU A 373 36.85 -0.56 -11.23
C LEU A 373 37.10 -0.03 -9.80
N ALA A 374 38.34 -0.16 -9.30
CA ALA A 374 38.77 0.35 -8.00
C ALA A 374 39.16 1.85 -8.00
N SER A 375 39.20 2.50 -9.16
CA SER A 375 39.61 3.90 -9.30
C SER A 375 38.51 4.89 -8.94
N ALA A 376 38.83 6.18 -8.90
CA ALA A 376 37.88 7.28 -8.71
C ALA A 376 37.02 7.62 -9.94
N ALA A 377 37.14 6.87 -11.05
CA ALA A 377 36.29 7.07 -12.22
C ALA A 377 34.82 6.84 -11.87
N ALA A 378 33.93 7.75 -12.25
CA ALA A 378 32.51 7.69 -11.92
C ALA A 378 31.80 6.55 -12.69
N LYS A 379 31.14 5.64 -11.96
CA LYS A 379 30.36 4.54 -12.54
C LYS A 379 28.87 4.67 -12.24
N VAL A 380 28.03 4.36 -13.23
CA VAL A 380 26.58 4.22 -13.06
C VAL A 380 26.21 2.75 -13.17
N MET A 381 25.52 2.21 -12.17
CA MET A 381 25.12 0.80 -12.14
C MET A 381 23.67 0.69 -11.68
N SER A 382 22.84 -0.08 -12.38
CA SER A 382 21.46 -0.37 -11.95
C SER A 382 21.43 -1.57 -11.03
N ASP A 383 20.84 -1.44 -9.84
CA ASP A 383 20.85 -2.47 -8.79
C ASP A 383 22.28 -2.94 -8.47
N ALA A 384 23.11 -2.00 -8.00
CA ALA A 384 24.56 -2.18 -7.95
C ALA A 384 25.01 -3.21 -6.90
N LYS A 385 24.29 -3.37 -5.79
CA LYS A 385 24.78 -4.13 -4.63
C LYS A 385 25.10 -5.61 -4.92
N PRO A 386 24.24 -6.41 -5.60
CA PRO A 386 24.58 -7.78 -5.97
C PRO A 386 25.83 -7.86 -6.87
N GLN A 387 26.01 -6.88 -7.76
CA GLN A 387 27.13 -6.80 -8.69
C GLN A 387 28.43 -6.46 -7.96
N VAL A 388 28.39 -5.51 -7.03
CA VAL A 388 29.53 -5.18 -6.16
C VAL A 388 29.94 -6.39 -5.33
N LYS A 389 28.98 -7.14 -4.76
CA LYS A 389 29.27 -8.38 -4.03
C LYS A 389 29.97 -9.42 -4.90
N ALA A 390 29.54 -9.58 -6.16
CA ALA A 390 30.17 -10.50 -7.09
C ALA A 390 31.61 -10.07 -7.42
N LEU A 391 31.85 -8.78 -7.65
CA LEU A 391 33.20 -8.23 -7.85
C LEU A 391 34.11 -8.48 -6.64
N ARG A 392 33.60 -8.26 -5.41
CA ARG A 392 34.34 -8.54 -4.16
C ARG A 392 34.73 -10.01 -4.04
N ARG A 393 33.82 -10.94 -4.36
CA ARG A 393 34.14 -12.38 -4.36
C ARG A 393 35.19 -12.76 -5.40
N ALA A 394 35.25 -12.03 -6.51
CA ALA A 394 36.29 -12.17 -7.53
C ALA A 394 37.61 -11.46 -7.15
N GLY A 395 37.74 -10.91 -5.93
CA GLY A 395 38.93 -10.21 -5.48
C GLY A 395 39.09 -8.80 -6.05
N ILE A 396 38.04 -8.24 -6.65
CA ILE A 396 38.06 -6.91 -7.25
C ILE A 396 37.43 -5.87 -6.32
N ARG A 397 38.22 -4.86 -5.97
CA ARG A 397 37.70 -3.65 -5.32
C ARG A 397 36.93 -2.82 -6.35
N PHE A 398 35.86 -2.21 -5.89
CA PHE A 398 34.95 -1.38 -6.66
C PHE A 398 34.72 -0.12 -5.84
N ASP A 399 34.87 1.02 -6.50
CA ASP A 399 34.79 2.34 -5.88
C ASP A 399 34.15 3.34 -6.87
N ALA A 400 33.76 4.51 -6.38
CA ALA A 400 33.18 5.61 -7.14
C ALA A 400 31.88 5.25 -7.89
N LEU A 401 30.93 4.57 -7.21
CA LEU A 401 29.54 4.49 -7.65
C LEU A 401 28.93 5.90 -7.62
N ALA A 402 28.71 6.47 -8.80
CA ALA A 402 28.20 7.83 -8.96
C ALA A 402 26.67 7.87 -8.98
N PHE A 403 26.02 6.80 -9.43
CA PHE A 403 24.57 6.73 -9.50
C PHE A 403 24.06 5.28 -9.53
N ASP A 404 22.95 5.02 -8.84
CA ASP A 404 22.15 3.81 -8.98
C ASP A 404 20.70 4.19 -9.30
N PRO A 405 20.22 3.95 -10.54
CA PRO A 405 18.86 4.29 -10.97
C PRO A 405 17.75 3.72 -10.08
N ILE A 406 17.93 2.52 -9.49
CA ILE A 406 16.90 1.89 -8.66
C ILE A 406 16.75 2.63 -7.33
N ILE A 407 17.87 2.98 -6.70
CA ILE A 407 17.87 3.76 -5.45
C ILE A 407 17.39 5.18 -5.72
N ALA A 408 17.86 5.81 -6.80
CA ALA A 408 17.46 7.14 -7.20
C ALA A 408 15.95 7.23 -7.50
N GLY A 409 15.40 6.29 -8.28
CA GLY A 409 13.97 6.22 -8.58
C GLY A 409 13.13 6.02 -7.32
N TRP A 410 13.59 5.19 -6.39
CA TRP A 410 12.94 5.01 -5.08
C TRP A 410 12.97 6.30 -4.23
N LEU A 411 14.06 7.06 -4.23
CA LEU A 411 14.14 8.35 -3.52
C LEU A 411 13.16 9.39 -4.07
N VAL A 412 12.94 9.40 -5.39
CA VAL A 412 11.95 10.29 -6.03
C VAL A 412 10.52 9.82 -5.74
N ARG A 413 10.25 8.51 -5.79
CA ARG A 413 8.91 7.92 -5.65
C ARG A 413 8.84 6.78 -4.61
N PRO A 414 9.06 7.04 -3.30
CA PRO A 414 9.15 5.97 -2.31
C PRO A 414 7.82 5.25 -2.04
N SER A 415 6.68 5.89 -2.32
CA SER A 415 5.34 5.30 -2.11
C SER A 415 4.97 4.26 -3.17
N PHE A 416 5.45 4.44 -4.40
CA PHE A 416 5.19 3.56 -5.54
C PHE A 416 6.48 3.40 -6.35
N PRO A 417 7.48 2.69 -5.78
CA PRO A 417 8.78 2.59 -6.42
C PRO A 417 8.72 1.66 -7.62
N ASP A 418 9.31 2.11 -8.72
CA ASP A 418 9.70 1.26 -9.84
C ASP A 418 10.78 0.28 -9.35
N LYS A 419 10.68 -0.99 -9.75
CA LYS A 419 11.48 -2.08 -9.12
C LYS A 419 12.63 -2.56 -9.98
N THR A 420 12.58 -2.29 -11.27
CA THR A 420 13.53 -2.80 -12.26
C THR A 420 14.00 -1.68 -13.18
N LEU A 421 15.13 -1.90 -13.87
CA LEU A 421 15.59 -0.96 -14.90
C LEU A 421 14.54 -0.81 -16.01
N ALA A 422 13.82 -1.87 -16.36
CA ALA A 422 12.76 -1.83 -17.38
C ALA A 422 11.63 -0.87 -16.98
N ASP A 423 11.15 -0.93 -15.74
CA ASP A 423 10.14 0.00 -15.21
C ASP A 423 10.61 1.46 -15.32
N LEU A 424 11.90 1.72 -15.05
CA LEU A 424 12.49 3.05 -15.11
C LEU A 424 12.69 3.54 -16.56
N VAL A 425 13.10 2.65 -17.48
CA VAL A 425 13.23 2.97 -18.90
C VAL A 425 11.87 3.34 -19.49
N GLU A 426 10.82 2.58 -19.15
CA GLU A 426 9.46 2.90 -19.57
C GLU A 426 9.02 4.26 -19.00
N ARG A 427 9.22 4.49 -17.70
CA ARG A 427 8.75 5.72 -17.05
C ARG A 427 9.48 6.98 -17.52
N TYR A 428 10.81 6.95 -17.53
CA TYR A 428 11.63 8.16 -17.65
C TYR A 428 12.15 8.40 -19.07
N LEU A 429 12.17 7.36 -19.92
CA LEU A 429 12.60 7.49 -21.31
C LEU A 429 11.46 7.30 -22.31
N ASP A 430 10.28 6.82 -21.87
CA ASP A 430 9.16 6.42 -22.73
C ASP A 430 9.60 5.40 -23.81
N GLU A 431 10.53 4.52 -23.42
CA GLU A 431 11.11 3.47 -24.25
C GLU A 431 10.83 2.10 -23.65
N LYS A 432 10.91 1.04 -24.46
CA LYS A 432 10.81 -0.33 -23.98
C LYS A 432 12.19 -0.96 -23.91
N LEU A 433 12.57 -1.44 -22.71
CA LEU A 433 13.77 -2.26 -22.57
C LEU A 433 13.55 -3.58 -23.34
N PRO A 434 14.49 -4.00 -24.21
CA PRO A 434 14.42 -5.32 -24.83
C PRO A 434 14.47 -6.42 -23.76
N GLU A 435 13.40 -7.21 -23.66
CA GLU A 435 13.30 -8.34 -22.72
C GLU A 435 13.11 -9.64 -23.50
N ALA A 436 13.90 -10.65 -23.16
CA ALA A 436 13.68 -12.00 -23.68
C ALA A 436 12.42 -12.58 -23.00
N ASP A 437 11.51 -13.16 -23.78
CA ASP A 437 10.35 -13.86 -23.23
C ASP A 437 10.79 -15.20 -22.61
N PRO A 438 10.76 -15.36 -21.27
CA PRO A 438 11.23 -16.57 -20.61
C PRO A 438 10.33 -17.79 -20.88
N THR A 439 9.15 -17.59 -21.49
CA THR A 439 8.22 -18.66 -21.85
C THR A 439 8.47 -19.23 -23.25
N GLN A 440 9.33 -18.59 -24.05
CA GLN A 440 9.67 -19.03 -25.40
C GLN A 440 10.90 -19.95 -25.39
N LEU A 441 10.77 -21.11 -26.04
CA LEU A 441 11.88 -22.07 -26.25
C LEU A 441 12.99 -21.51 -27.14
N VAL A 442 12.65 -20.56 -28.02
CA VAL A 442 13.57 -19.75 -28.82
C VAL A 442 13.03 -18.32 -28.75
N PRO A 443 13.70 -17.39 -28.05
CA PRO A 443 13.22 -16.03 -27.90
C PRO A 443 13.15 -15.30 -29.26
N GLU A 444 12.06 -14.60 -29.54
CA GLU A 444 11.98 -13.70 -30.72
C GLU A 444 12.90 -12.47 -30.59
N THR A 445 13.31 -12.12 -29.37
CA THR A 445 14.35 -11.13 -29.07
C THR A 445 15.28 -11.68 -27.98
N GLU A 446 16.60 -11.51 -28.12
CA GLU A 446 17.60 -12.05 -27.19
C GLU A 446 17.70 -11.28 -25.85
N GLY A 447 16.83 -10.27 -25.64
CA GLY A 447 16.92 -9.34 -24.52
C GLY A 447 18.07 -8.34 -24.68
N ALA A 448 18.12 -7.33 -23.80
CA ALA A 448 19.20 -6.35 -23.79
C ALA A 448 20.50 -7.00 -23.29
N THR A 449 21.59 -6.79 -24.02
CA THR A 449 22.92 -7.26 -23.60
C THR A 449 23.47 -6.44 -22.42
N PRO A 450 24.51 -6.89 -21.71
CA PRO A 450 25.11 -6.13 -20.61
C PRO A 450 25.57 -4.72 -21.02
N GLY A 451 26.15 -4.56 -22.21
CA GLY A 451 26.54 -3.24 -22.73
C GLY A 451 25.33 -2.31 -22.96
N GLN A 452 24.21 -2.87 -23.43
CA GLN A 452 22.97 -2.12 -23.63
C GLN A 452 22.29 -1.77 -22.29
N LEU A 453 22.28 -2.68 -21.32
CA LEU A 453 21.79 -2.41 -19.97
C LEU A 453 22.58 -1.27 -19.31
N ALA A 454 23.91 -1.26 -19.46
CA ALA A 454 24.77 -0.18 -18.98
C ALA A 454 24.44 1.16 -19.65
N TRP A 455 24.13 1.15 -20.95
CA TRP A 455 23.72 2.34 -21.70
C TRP A 455 22.37 2.88 -21.25
N PHE A 456 21.37 2.02 -21.05
CA PHE A 456 20.07 2.42 -20.51
C PHE A 456 20.19 2.97 -19.09
N ALA A 457 21.04 2.38 -18.25
CA ALA A 457 21.29 2.88 -16.90
C ALA A 457 21.83 4.32 -16.89
N LEU A 458 22.74 4.68 -17.81
CA LEU A 458 23.21 6.06 -17.98
C LEU A 458 22.08 7.02 -18.37
N ARG A 459 21.28 6.65 -19.36
CA ARG A 459 20.18 7.51 -19.84
C ARG A 459 19.11 7.74 -18.79
N VAL A 460 18.73 6.68 -18.07
CA VAL A 460 17.80 6.78 -16.94
C VAL A 460 18.41 7.63 -15.83
N ALA A 461 19.71 7.52 -15.56
CA ALA A 461 20.37 8.36 -14.58
C ALA A 461 20.29 9.85 -14.95
N ASP A 462 20.54 10.21 -16.22
CA ASP A 462 20.40 11.59 -16.70
C ASP A 462 18.97 12.11 -16.57
N ALA A 463 17.97 11.30 -16.94
CA ALA A 463 16.56 11.66 -16.82
C ALA A 463 16.15 11.86 -15.35
N LEU A 464 16.54 10.94 -14.46
CA LEU A 464 16.27 11.04 -13.02
C LEU A 464 16.94 12.27 -12.39
N ARG A 465 18.18 12.59 -12.78
CA ARG A 465 18.88 13.80 -12.29
C ARG A 465 18.13 15.08 -12.66
N ALA A 466 17.48 15.12 -13.82
CA ALA A 466 16.70 16.28 -14.25
C ALA A 466 15.45 16.53 -13.40
N GLU A 467 14.85 15.47 -12.86
CA GLU A 467 13.64 15.57 -12.02
C GLU A 467 13.93 15.62 -10.51
N MET A 468 15.14 15.21 -10.09
CA MET A 468 15.50 15.06 -8.68
C MET A 468 15.80 16.42 -8.01
N PRO A 469 15.11 16.78 -6.90
CA PRO A 469 15.45 17.95 -6.11
C PRO A 469 16.88 17.88 -5.56
N ALA A 470 17.60 19.01 -5.49
CA ALA A 470 18.99 19.05 -5.00
C ALA A 470 19.18 18.45 -3.60
N ALA A 471 18.22 18.64 -2.70
CA ALA A 471 18.22 18.05 -1.36
C ALA A 471 18.16 16.51 -1.42
N VAL A 472 17.31 15.95 -2.29
CA VAL A 472 17.18 14.49 -2.50
C VAL A 472 18.42 13.92 -3.20
N ALA A 473 19.00 14.68 -4.15
CA ALA A 473 20.26 14.30 -4.79
C ALA A 473 21.42 14.19 -3.79
N SER A 474 21.46 15.09 -2.79
CA SER A 474 22.45 15.01 -1.71
C SER A 474 22.24 13.75 -0.87
N VAL A 475 21.00 13.35 -0.56
CA VAL A 475 20.71 12.07 0.12
C VAL A 475 21.20 10.87 -0.69
N LEU A 476 21.03 10.87 -2.02
CA LEU A 476 21.57 9.80 -2.87
C LEU A 476 23.09 9.71 -2.74
N THR A 477 23.78 10.81 -3.03
CA THR A 477 25.25 10.85 -3.14
C THR A 477 25.95 10.72 -1.78
N ASP A 478 25.43 11.39 -0.75
CA ASP A 478 26.11 11.51 0.55
C ASP A 478 25.67 10.43 1.56
N ILE A 479 24.55 9.75 1.31
CA ILE A 479 23.99 8.75 2.24
C ILE A 479 23.80 7.38 1.55
N GLU A 480 22.97 7.28 0.52
CA GLU A 480 22.56 5.97 0.00
C GLU A 480 23.68 5.22 -0.73
N LEU A 481 24.44 5.89 -1.59
CA LEU A 481 25.51 5.23 -2.37
C LEU A 481 26.70 4.80 -1.48
N PRO A 482 27.18 5.61 -0.51
CA PRO A 482 28.18 5.15 0.46
C PRO A 482 27.69 3.99 1.32
N THR A 483 26.41 4.03 1.73
CA THR A 483 25.79 2.94 2.51
C THR A 483 25.79 1.62 1.74
N LEU A 484 25.53 1.65 0.42
CA LEU A 484 25.51 0.45 -0.42
C LEU A 484 26.82 -0.35 -0.33
N GLN A 485 27.97 0.34 -0.31
CA GLN A 485 29.28 -0.31 -0.20
C GLN A 485 29.43 -1.03 1.15
N ALA A 486 29.10 -0.35 2.25
CA ALA A 486 29.15 -0.94 3.58
C ALA A 486 28.21 -2.16 3.70
N LEU A 487 26.99 -2.05 3.16
CA LEU A 487 26.03 -3.16 3.16
C LEU A 487 26.54 -4.36 2.34
N ALA A 488 27.17 -4.13 1.18
CA ALA A 488 27.73 -5.22 0.38
C ALA A 488 28.75 -6.04 1.18
N ASP A 489 29.66 -5.36 1.89
CA ASP A 489 30.70 -6.00 2.69
C ASP A 489 30.14 -6.66 3.97
N MET A 490 29.15 -6.04 4.64
CA MET A 490 28.42 -6.66 5.75
C MET A 490 27.72 -7.97 5.35
N GLU A 491 27.00 -7.96 4.23
CA GLU A 491 26.29 -9.15 3.75
C GLU A 491 27.25 -10.27 3.33
N LEU A 492 28.43 -9.93 2.80
CA LEU A 492 29.47 -10.91 2.50
C LEU A 492 30.13 -11.45 3.76
N ALA A 493 30.31 -10.62 4.79
CA ALA A 493 30.84 -11.05 6.07
C ALA A 493 29.89 -12.02 6.78
N GLY A 494 28.59 -11.74 6.80
CA GLY A 494 27.59 -12.51 7.56
C GLY A 494 27.82 -12.46 9.07
N VAL A 495 26.91 -13.03 9.86
CA VAL A 495 27.07 -13.16 11.32
C VAL A 495 27.19 -14.63 11.71
N ALA A 496 28.12 -14.98 12.60
CA ALA A 496 28.28 -16.35 13.08
C ALA A 496 27.13 -16.72 14.01
N VAL A 497 26.56 -17.92 13.81
CA VAL A 497 25.41 -18.39 14.58
C VAL A 497 25.58 -19.85 14.96
N SER A 498 25.35 -20.15 16.24
CA SER A 498 25.47 -21.50 16.79
C SER A 498 24.24 -22.35 16.48
N HIS A 499 24.39 -23.28 15.52
CA HIS A 499 23.39 -24.32 15.24
C HIS A 499 23.02 -25.10 16.51
N ASP A 500 24.00 -25.47 17.32
CA ASP A 500 23.79 -26.30 18.51
C ASP A 500 22.90 -25.58 19.55
N LYS A 501 23.19 -24.30 19.85
CA LYS A 501 22.37 -23.50 20.77
C LYS A 501 20.94 -23.33 20.24
N LEU A 502 20.78 -23.06 18.94
CA LEU A 502 19.46 -22.91 18.32
C LEU A 502 18.67 -24.23 18.32
N SER A 503 19.29 -25.33 17.91
CA SER A 503 18.67 -26.65 17.82
C SER A 503 18.25 -27.18 19.20
N GLU A 504 19.10 -27.02 20.22
CA GLU A 504 18.77 -27.35 21.61
C GLU A 504 17.54 -26.57 22.09
N PHE A 505 17.55 -25.24 21.89
CA PHE A 505 16.47 -24.39 22.34
C PHE A 505 15.15 -24.65 21.58
N SER A 506 15.23 -24.91 20.27
CA SER A 506 14.09 -25.34 19.46
C SER A 506 13.46 -26.62 20.01
N GLY A 507 14.29 -27.61 20.37
CA GLY A 507 13.85 -28.86 21.00
C GLY A 507 13.16 -28.66 22.36
N GLU A 508 13.68 -27.75 23.20
CA GLU A 508 13.03 -27.37 24.46
C GLU A 508 11.67 -26.70 24.25
N LEU A 509 11.58 -25.73 23.32
CA LEU A 509 10.34 -25.06 22.99
C LEU A 509 9.31 -26.03 22.42
N GLY A 510 9.74 -27.00 21.61
CA GLY A 510 8.89 -28.09 21.12
C GLY A 510 8.28 -28.90 22.27
N ARG A 511 9.11 -29.40 23.19
CA ARG A 511 8.63 -30.15 24.36
C ARG A 511 7.69 -29.32 25.25
N ARG A 512 8.00 -28.03 25.45
CA ARG A 512 7.17 -27.10 26.22
C ARG A 512 5.81 -26.86 25.54
N ALA A 513 5.81 -26.61 24.23
CA ALA A 513 4.59 -26.41 23.45
C ALA A 513 3.70 -27.66 23.51
N ASP A 514 4.27 -28.85 23.33
CA ASP A 514 3.53 -30.12 23.40
C ASP A 514 2.92 -30.35 24.79
N GLY A 515 3.66 -30.06 25.87
CA GLY A 515 3.16 -30.13 27.24
C GLY A 515 1.99 -29.17 27.50
N ILE A 516 2.13 -27.90 27.10
CA ILE A 516 1.07 -26.88 27.23
C ILE A 516 -0.16 -27.27 26.40
N ALA A 517 0.04 -27.85 25.20
CA ALA A 517 -1.06 -28.31 24.38
C ALA A 517 -1.86 -29.43 25.07
N GLN A 518 -1.19 -30.39 25.70
CA GLN A 518 -1.86 -31.45 26.46
C GLN A 518 -2.66 -30.89 27.65
N GLU A 519 -2.12 -29.91 28.37
CA GLU A 519 -2.84 -29.22 29.46
C GLU A 519 -4.04 -28.43 28.94
N ALA A 520 -3.90 -27.76 27.79
CA ALA A 520 -4.98 -27.03 27.14
C ALA A 520 -6.11 -27.98 26.71
N PHE A 521 -5.77 -29.14 26.13
CA PHE A 521 -6.74 -30.17 25.73
C PHE A 521 -7.46 -30.77 26.94
N ALA A 522 -6.74 -31.05 28.02
CA ALA A 522 -7.33 -31.51 29.28
C ALA A 522 -8.32 -30.48 29.86
N THR A 523 -8.03 -29.18 29.72
CA THR A 523 -8.88 -28.09 30.20
C THR A 523 -10.22 -28.02 29.45
N ILE A 524 -10.22 -28.29 28.14
CA ILE A 524 -11.43 -28.21 27.29
C ILE A 524 -12.07 -29.57 27.01
N GLY A 525 -11.44 -30.68 27.42
CA GLY A 525 -11.93 -32.04 27.26
C GLY A 525 -11.86 -32.60 25.83
N ARG A 526 -11.17 -31.92 24.90
CA ARG A 526 -10.98 -32.36 23.50
C ARG A 526 -9.68 -31.85 22.91
N GLU A 527 -9.19 -32.53 21.89
CA GLU A 527 -8.05 -32.07 21.08
C GLU A 527 -8.52 -31.08 19.99
N VAL A 528 -7.76 -30.01 19.82
CA VAL A 528 -7.97 -29.01 18.78
C VAL A 528 -6.63 -28.52 18.24
N ASN A 529 -6.61 -28.01 17.02
CA ASN A 529 -5.44 -27.34 16.48
C ASN A 529 -5.35 -25.92 17.06
N LEU A 530 -4.47 -25.72 18.05
CA LEU A 530 -4.21 -24.43 18.69
C LEU A 530 -3.57 -23.38 17.77
N GLY A 531 -3.15 -23.77 16.56
CA GLY A 531 -2.74 -22.87 15.49
C GLY A 531 -3.88 -22.43 14.57
N SER A 532 -5.06 -23.07 14.62
CA SER A 532 -6.19 -22.80 13.74
C SER A 532 -7.13 -21.73 14.33
N PRO A 533 -7.20 -20.50 13.76
CA PRO A 533 -8.08 -19.46 14.28
C PRO A 533 -9.56 -19.86 14.26
N LYS A 534 -9.98 -20.71 13.32
CA LYS A 534 -11.38 -21.16 13.21
C LYS A 534 -11.75 -22.09 14.36
N GLN A 535 -10.92 -23.10 14.64
CA GLN A 535 -11.17 -24.03 15.74
C GLN A 535 -11.08 -23.33 17.10
N LEU A 536 -10.17 -22.37 17.25
CA LEU A 536 -10.08 -21.56 18.46
C LEU A 536 -11.31 -20.68 18.67
N GLN A 537 -11.89 -20.09 17.61
CA GLN A 537 -13.10 -19.29 17.75
C GLN A 537 -14.29 -20.12 18.27
N GLU A 538 -14.43 -21.35 17.77
CA GLU A 538 -15.43 -22.31 18.25
C GLU A 538 -15.23 -22.60 19.75
N VAL A 539 -14.01 -22.98 20.15
CA VAL A 539 -13.70 -23.25 21.56
C VAL A 539 -13.93 -22.02 22.45
N LEU A 540 -13.41 -20.85 22.06
CA LEU A 540 -13.44 -19.65 22.89
C LEU A 540 -14.86 -19.09 23.05
N PHE A 541 -15.61 -18.97 21.95
CA PHE A 541 -16.86 -18.21 21.93
C PHE A 541 -18.12 -19.08 21.95
N GLU A 542 -18.03 -20.35 21.54
CA GLU A 542 -19.16 -21.28 21.56
C GLU A 542 -19.05 -22.23 22.75
N ASP A 543 -17.96 -22.99 22.88
CA ASP A 543 -17.81 -24.00 23.95
C ASP A 543 -17.63 -23.34 25.33
N LEU A 544 -16.69 -22.40 25.44
CA LEU A 544 -16.38 -21.72 26.71
C LEU A 544 -17.26 -20.49 26.96
N GLY A 545 -18.01 -20.03 25.95
CA GLY A 545 -18.93 -18.90 26.07
C GLY A 545 -18.26 -17.57 26.45
N LEU A 546 -16.98 -17.37 26.12
CA LEU A 546 -16.26 -16.14 26.46
C LEU A 546 -16.79 -14.94 25.65
N PRO A 547 -16.62 -13.70 26.15
CA PRO A 547 -17.02 -12.52 25.41
C PRO A 547 -16.36 -12.41 24.05
N LYS A 548 -17.18 -12.14 23.04
CA LYS A 548 -16.74 -11.94 21.66
C LYS A 548 -15.77 -10.76 21.58
N THR A 549 -14.67 -10.96 20.86
CA THR A 549 -13.62 -9.95 20.70
C THR A 549 -13.89 -9.05 19.50
N ARG A 550 -12.88 -8.28 19.05
CA ARG A 550 -12.99 -7.45 17.84
C ARG A 550 -13.37 -8.32 16.64
N LYS A 551 -14.47 -7.96 15.97
CA LYS A 551 -14.96 -8.65 14.77
C LYS A 551 -13.93 -8.55 13.63
N THR A 552 -13.68 -9.67 12.96
CA THR A 552 -12.86 -9.80 11.75
C THR A 552 -13.72 -10.31 10.60
N LYS A 553 -13.18 -10.34 9.37
CA LYS A 553 -13.89 -10.83 8.18
C LYS A 553 -14.43 -12.26 8.34
N THR A 554 -13.68 -13.12 9.05
CA THR A 554 -13.99 -14.55 9.23
C THR A 554 -14.54 -14.90 10.62
N GLY A 555 -14.84 -13.90 11.45
CA GLY A 555 -15.44 -14.08 12.77
C GLY A 555 -14.91 -13.08 13.80
N TYR A 556 -14.11 -13.54 14.76
CA TYR A 556 -13.54 -12.72 15.84
C TYR A 556 -12.03 -12.89 15.92
N SER A 557 -11.31 -11.80 16.18
CA SER A 557 -9.85 -11.81 16.29
C SER A 557 -9.42 -12.68 17.47
N THR A 558 -8.46 -13.56 17.21
CA THR A 558 -7.76 -14.32 18.24
C THR A 558 -6.31 -13.87 18.34
N ASP A 559 -5.96 -12.64 17.95
CA ASP A 559 -4.58 -12.15 18.00
C ASP A 559 -4.07 -12.05 19.44
N ALA A 560 -2.75 -12.12 19.66
CA ALA A 560 -2.16 -12.16 21.01
C ALA A 560 -2.62 -11.00 21.90
N ALA A 561 -2.65 -9.77 21.38
CA ALA A 561 -3.12 -8.60 22.13
C ALA A 561 -4.62 -8.69 22.48
N VAL A 562 -5.43 -9.25 21.58
CA VAL A 562 -6.87 -9.40 21.77
C VAL A 562 -7.17 -10.51 22.78
N LEU A 563 -6.41 -11.61 22.75
CA LEU A 563 -6.51 -12.68 23.74
C LEU A 563 -6.02 -12.23 25.11
N ALA A 564 -4.98 -11.40 25.20
CA ALA A 564 -4.52 -10.81 26.46
C ALA A 564 -5.59 -9.87 27.06
N ASP A 565 -6.20 -9.01 26.24
CA ASP A 565 -7.33 -8.17 26.65
C ASP A 565 -8.53 -9.00 27.12
N LEU A 566 -8.80 -10.12 26.44
CA LEU A 566 -9.88 -11.04 26.81
C LEU A 566 -9.57 -11.74 28.14
N GLN A 567 -8.33 -12.18 28.35
CA GLN A 567 -7.87 -12.78 29.59
C GLN A 567 -8.00 -11.82 30.78
N GLU A 568 -7.75 -10.52 30.59
CA GLU A 568 -7.91 -9.52 31.66
C GLU A 568 -9.40 -9.28 32.00
N LYS A 569 -10.29 -9.27 31.01
CA LYS A 569 -11.73 -9.02 31.21
C LYS A 569 -12.50 -10.26 31.64
N SER A 570 -12.06 -11.44 31.22
CA SER A 570 -12.73 -12.73 31.44
C SER A 570 -11.68 -13.83 31.58
N PRO A 571 -10.99 -13.90 32.75
CA PRO A 571 -9.90 -14.83 32.96
C PRO A 571 -10.35 -16.28 32.79
N HIS A 572 -9.59 -17.04 32.00
CA HIS A 572 -9.84 -18.46 31.81
C HIS A 572 -8.51 -19.24 31.69
N PRO A 573 -8.34 -20.41 32.35
CA PRO A 573 -7.08 -21.17 32.29
C PRO A 573 -6.63 -21.50 30.86
N PHE A 574 -7.58 -21.86 29.98
CA PHE A 574 -7.29 -22.14 28.56
C PHE A 574 -6.66 -20.95 27.81
N LEU A 575 -7.05 -19.71 28.12
CA LEU A 575 -6.51 -18.52 27.45
C LEU A 575 -5.04 -18.30 27.79
N ASP A 576 -4.67 -18.51 29.06
CA ASP A 576 -3.29 -18.41 29.53
C ASP A 576 -2.41 -19.48 28.86
N LEU A 577 -2.86 -20.74 28.87
CA LEU A 577 -2.19 -21.85 28.18
C LEU A 577 -2.06 -21.58 26.67
N LEU A 578 -3.10 -21.04 26.03
CA LEU A 578 -3.07 -20.69 24.60
C LEU A 578 -2.05 -19.59 24.28
N LEU A 579 -1.96 -18.56 25.12
CA LEU A 579 -0.97 -17.48 24.96
C LEU A 579 0.45 -18.03 25.10
N GLN A 580 0.71 -18.84 26.12
CA GLN A 580 2.02 -19.47 26.33
C GLN A 580 2.40 -20.43 25.20
N HIS A 581 1.45 -21.25 24.72
CA HIS A 581 1.67 -22.15 23.57
C HIS A 581 2.03 -21.36 22.31
N ARG A 582 1.30 -20.29 22.01
CA ARG A 582 1.56 -19.46 20.83
C ARG A 582 2.90 -18.73 20.90
N GLU A 583 3.29 -18.27 22.08
CA GLU A 583 4.61 -17.69 22.30
C GLU A 583 5.72 -18.73 22.02
N ALA A 584 5.62 -19.93 22.60
CA ALA A 584 6.60 -20.99 22.39
C ALA A 584 6.71 -21.41 20.91
N THR A 585 5.57 -21.62 20.24
CA THR A 585 5.54 -21.99 18.82
C THR A 585 6.07 -20.88 17.93
N LYS A 586 5.78 -19.60 18.24
CA LYS A 586 6.30 -18.46 17.47
C LYS A 586 7.82 -18.35 17.59
N LEU A 587 8.37 -18.47 18.80
CA LEU A 587 9.82 -18.45 19.01
C LEU A 587 10.50 -19.62 18.30
N ARG A 588 9.89 -20.81 18.37
CA ARG A 588 10.38 -22.00 17.65
C ARG A 588 10.42 -21.78 16.13
N GLN A 589 9.37 -21.20 15.54
CA GLN A 589 9.35 -20.87 14.11
C GLN A 589 10.45 -19.87 13.70
N ILE A 590 10.73 -18.87 14.56
CA ILE A 590 11.84 -17.93 14.34
C ILE A 590 13.17 -18.69 14.35
N ILE A 591 13.39 -19.57 15.33
CA ILE A 591 14.62 -20.36 15.44
C ILE A 591 14.78 -21.29 14.24
N GLU A 592 13.74 -22.03 13.83
CA GLU A 592 13.78 -22.91 12.66
C GLU A 592 14.12 -22.14 11.37
N SER A 593 13.61 -20.91 11.22
CA SER A 593 13.95 -20.03 10.10
C SER A 593 15.40 -19.55 10.14
N LEU A 594 15.92 -19.20 11.31
CA LEU A 594 17.33 -18.78 11.48
C LEU A 594 18.28 -19.94 11.22
N ASP A 595 18.00 -21.09 11.83
CA ASP A 595 18.81 -22.31 11.74
C ASP A 595 18.91 -22.81 10.30
N GLY A 596 17.79 -22.83 9.57
CA GLY A 596 17.76 -23.18 8.15
C GLY A 596 18.44 -22.17 7.23
N SER A 597 18.80 -20.98 7.73
CA SER A 597 19.51 -19.93 6.99
C SER A 597 21.03 -19.91 7.27
N ILE A 598 21.54 -20.80 8.12
CA ILE A 598 22.98 -20.93 8.38
C ILE A 598 23.64 -21.52 7.13
N ALA A 599 24.58 -20.78 6.54
CA ALA A 599 25.34 -21.21 5.38
C ALA A 599 26.50 -22.15 5.75
N ALA A 600 27.20 -22.67 4.74
CA ALA A 600 28.27 -23.65 4.92
C ALA A 600 29.47 -23.15 5.74
N ASP A 601 29.64 -21.82 5.87
CA ASP A 601 30.65 -21.17 6.69
C ASP A 601 30.19 -20.90 8.14
N ALA A 602 29.07 -21.52 8.54
CA ALA A 602 28.43 -21.33 9.84
C ALA A 602 27.96 -19.89 10.12
N ARG A 603 27.71 -19.12 9.05
CA ARG A 603 27.19 -17.75 9.14
C ARG A 603 25.83 -17.59 8.48
N ILE A 604 25.07 -16.61 8.96
CA ILE A 604 23.86 -16.14 8.30
C ILE A 604 24.19 -14.89 7.48
N HIS A 605 23.85 -14.93 6.19
CA HIS A 605 24.04 -13.83 5.24
C HIS A 605 22.68 -13.21 4.86
N THR A 606 22.16 -12.33 5.71
CA THR A 606 20.94 -11.58 5.39
C THR A 606 21.14 -10.63 4.20
N THR A 607 20.05 -10.19 3.58
CA THR A 607 20.06 -9.13 2.57
C THR A 607 19.43 -7.85 3.11
N TYR A 608 20.18 -6.76 3.12
CA TYR A 608 19.75 -5.43 3.55
C TYR A 608 19.15 -4.61 2.41
N VAL A 609 17.84 -4.42 2.39
CA VAL A 609 17.14 -3.68 1.34
C VAL A 609 17.04 -2.20 1.73
N GLN A 610 17.71 -1.32 0.97
CA GLN A 610 17.66 0.15 1.16
C GLN A 610 16.31 0.75 0.74
N THR A 611 15.65 0.15 -0.26
CA THR A 611 14.40 0.62 -0.86
C THR A 611 13.14 -0.01 -0.24
N GLY A 612 13.28 -0.69 0.90
CA GLY A 612 12.19 -1.48 1.52
C GLY A 612 11.20 -0.68 2.36
N SER A 613 11.63 0.43 2.98
CA SER A 613 10.80 1.27 3.85
C SER A 613 10.68 2.68 3.30
N GLN A 614 9.46 3.22 3.21
CA GLN A 614 9.21 4.63 2.84
C GLN A 614 9.87 5.65 3.76
N THR A 615 10.28 5.24 4.97
CA THR A 615 10.96 6.12 5.92
C THR A 615 12.48 6.17 5.73
N GLY A 616 13.03 5.39 4.80
CA GLY A 616 14.48 5.29 4.58
C GLY A 616 15.21 4.34 5.53
N ARG A 617 14.51 3.70 6.48
CA ARG A 617 15.07 2.60 7.26
C ARG A 617 15.47 1.44 6.35
N LEU A 618 16.61 0.82 6.67
CA LEU A 618 16.96 -0.47 6.11
C LEU A 618 15.92 -1.51 6.53
N SER A 619 15.66 -2.49 5.68
CA SER A 619 14.96 -3.73 6.04
C SER A 619 15.86 -4.92 5.75
N SER A 620 15.66 -6.03 6.45
CA SER A 620 16.43 -7.26 6.28
C SER A 620 15.53 -8.39 5.78
N THR A 621 16.00 -9.15 4.79
CA THR A 621 15.31 -10.33 4.24
C THR A 621 16.27 -11.52 4.16
N ASP A 622 15.71 -12.73 4.14
CA ASP A 622 16.43 -13.98 3.89
C ASP A 622 17.66 -14.23 4.77
N PRO A 623 17.51 -14.31 6.11
CA PRO A 623 16.30 -14.13 6.91
C PRO A 623 16.13 -12.69 7.41
N ASN A 624 14.94 -12.35 7.94
CA ASN A 624 14.70 -11.03 8.53
C ASN A 624 15.22 -10.95 9.98
N LEU A 625 16.41 -10.39 10.14
CA LEU A 625 17.09 -10.23 11.43
C LEU A 625 16.55 -9.07 12.28
N GLN A 626 15.74 -8.17 11.71
CA GLN A 626 15.13 -7.06 12.46
C GLN A 626 13.98 -7.49 13.36
N ASN A 627 13.41 -8.68 13.13
CA ASN A 627 12.28 -9.19 13.91
C ASN A 627 12.70 -10.06 15.12
N ILE A 628 13.99 -10.16 15.42
CA ILE A 628 14.49 -10.92 16.57
C ILE A 628 14.05 -10.21 17.86
N PRO A 629 13.22 -10.85 18.72
CA PRO A 629 12.72 -10.19 19.92
C PRO A 629 13.87 -9.92 20.92
N VAL A 630 13.69 -8.95 21.83
CA VAL A 630 14.73 -8.52 22.79
C VAL A 630 14.27 -8.51 24.27
N ARG A 631 12.96 -8.58 24.53
CA ARG A 631 12.39 -8.23 25.84
C ARG A 631 12.27 -9.38 26.83
N THR A 632 12.24 -10.63 26.36
CA THR A 632 12.00 -11.82 27.20
C THR A 632 13.29 -12.61 27.40
N VAL A 633 13.36 -13.41 28.47
CA VAL A 633 14.51 -14.30 28.75
C VAL A 633 14.70 -15.27 27.59
N GLU A 634 13.62 -15.80 27.04
CA GLU A 634 13.63 -16.65 25.87
C GLU A 634 14.20 -15.94 24.63
N SER A 635 13.89 -14.65 24.44
CA SER A 635 14.42 -13.90 23.31
C SER A 635 15.91 -13.59 23.42
N ARG A 636 16.40 -13.40 24.65
CA ARG A 636 17.84 -13.27 24.94
C ARG A 636 18.60 -14.54 24.59
N ARG A 637 18.02 -15.71 24.84
CA ARG A 637 18.61 -16.99 24.42
C ARG A 637 18.77 -17.12 22.90
N ILE A 638 17.88 -16.51 22.11
CA ILE A 638 18.05 -16.45 20.64
C ILE A 638 19.23 -15.55 20.29
N ARG A 639 19.35 -14.37 20.92
CA ARG A 639 20.50 -13.47 20.73
C ARG A 639 21.82 -14.11 21.14
N ALA A 640 21.85 -14.87 22.23
CA ALA A 640 23.02 -15.60 22.70
C ALA A 640 23.52 -16.70 21.73
N ALA A 641 22.72 -17.06 20.72
CA ALA A 641 23.18 -17.95 19.65
C ALA A 641 23.97 -17.22 18.55
N PHE A 642 23.93 -15.88 18.50
CA PHE A 642 24.76 -15.07 17.62
C PHE A 642 26.08 -14.79 18.32
N GLU A 643 27.13 -15.49 17.89
CA GLU A 643 28.42 -15.55 18.59
C GLU A 643 29.49 -14.77 17.82
N VAL A 644 30.60 -14.48 18.50
CA VAL A 644 31.83 -14.11 17.81
C VAL A 644 32.29 -15.28 16.93
N GLY A 645 32.58 -14.98 15.66
CA GLY A 645 33.05 -15.95 14.69
C GLY A 645 34.54 -16.24 14.81
N GLU A 646 34.94 -17.34 14.17
CA GLU A 646 36.32 -17.83 14.22
C GLU A 646 37.32 -16.77 13.74
N GLY A 647 38.39 -16.59 14.51
CA GLY A 647 39.43 -15.60 14.23
C GLY A 647 39.17 -14.21 14.80
N TYR A 648 38.05 -13.97 15.48
CA TYR A 648 37.75 -12.71 16.17
C TYR A 648 37.80 -12.90 17.70
N GLU A 649 37.91 -11.79 18.44
CA GLU A 649 38.08 -11.80 19.90
C GLU A 649 36.74 -11.64 20.64
N THR A 650 35.88 -10.73 20.18
CA THR A 650 34.64 -10.37 20.89
C THR A 650 33.66 -9.67 19.94
N LEU A 651 32.39 -9.59 20.33
CA LEU A 651 31.40 -8.71 19.73
C LEU A 651 31.37 -7.37 20.47
N LEU A 652 31.22 -6.30 19.70
CA LEU A 652 30.91 -4.96 20.16
C LEU A 652 29.51 -4.60 19.68
N THR A 653 28.62 -4.23 20.60
CA THR A 653 27.33 -3.61 20.24
C THR A 653 27.40 -2.11 20.49
N ALA A 654 26.67 -1.35 19.68
CA ALA A 654 26.56 0.09 19.83
C ALA A 654 25.13 0.54 19.51
N ASP A 655 24.42 1.07 20.51
CA ASP A 655 23.03 1.51 20.39
C ASP A 655 22.89 3.01 20.65
N TYR A 656 22.14 3.72 19.80
CA TYR A 656 21.85 5.11 20.05
C TYR A 656 20.86 5.29 21.20
N SER A 657 21.28 6.02 22.23
CA SER A 657 20.42 6.35 23.36
C SER A 657 19.34 7.37 22.98
N GLN A 658 18.12 6.87 22.73
CA GLN A 658 16.91 7.68 22.55
C GLN A 658 16.99 8.66 21.37
N ILE A 659 17.56 8.22 20.23
CA ILE A 659 17.80 9.05 19.04
C ILE A 659 16.56 9.80 18.55
N GLU A 660 15.38 9.16 18.52
CA GLU A 660 14.14 9.80 18.05
C GLU A 660 13.74 11.01 18.93
N MET A 661 13.98 10.92 20.25
CA MET A 661 13.70 12.04 21.17
C MET A 661 14.71 13.17 21.03
N ARG A 662 15.97 12.85 20.72
CA ARG A 662 17.02 13.84 20.44
C ARG A 662 16.73 14.61 19.15
N ILE A 663 16.29 13.91 18.12
CA ILE A 663 15.83 14.51 16.86
C ILE A 663 14.59 15.38 17.11
N MET A 664 13.63 14.92 17.92
CA MET A 664 12.48 15.74 18.31
C MET A 664 12.91 17.03 19.01
N ALA A 665 13.86 16.96 19.96
CA ALA A 665 14.40 18.14 20.64
C ALA A 665 15.07 19.11 19.66
N HIS A 666 15.79 18.58 18.66
CA HIS A 666 16.39 19.37 17.60
C HIS A 666 15.36 20.05 16.69
N LEU A 667 14.39 19.29 16.15
CA LEU A 667 13.41 19.81 15.20
C LEU A 667 12.40 20.78 15.82
N SER A 668 12.08 20.57 17.10
CA SER A 668 11.17 21.46 17.84
C SER A 668 11.88 22.65 18.49
N GLU A 669 13.21 22.62 18.58
CA GLU A 669 14.02 23.58 19.32
C GLU A 669 13.53 23.83 20.76
N ASP A 670 12.93 22.80 21.39
CA ASP A 670 12.35 22.96 22.73
C ASP A 670 13.44 23.14 23.79
N PRO A 671 13.49 24.28 24.50
CA PRO A 671 14.58 24.56 25.44
C PRO A 671 14.58 23.60 26.63
N GLY A 672 13.42 23.08 27.04
CA GLY A 672 13.32 22.13 28.15
C GLY A 672 13.86 20.76 27.77
N LEU A 673 13.59 20.26 26.57
CA LEU A 673 14.18 19.00 26.09
C LEU A 673 15.69 19.14 25.82
N ILE A 674 16.12 20.27 25.24
CA ILE A 674 17.54 20.53 24.97
C ILE A 674 18.33 20.60 26.28
N GLU A 675 17.81 21.30 27.29
CA GLU A 675 18.40 21.34 28.64
C GLU A 675 18.51 19.94 29.25
N ALA A 676 17.44 19.14 29.16
CA ALA A 676 17.41 17.78 29.70
C ALA A 676 18.56 16.93 29.13
N PHE A 677 18.73 16.91 27.81
CA PHE A 677 19.79 16.14 27.17
C PHE A 677 21.20 16.69 27.48
N ASN A 678 21.38 18.01 27.47
CA ASN A 678 22.70 18.62 27.72
C ASN A 678 23.15 18.51 29.19
N SER A 679 22.22 18.36 30.13
CA SER A 679 22.54 18.12 31.54
C SER A 679 23.06 16.71 31.83
N GLY A 680 22.81 15.74 30.93
CA GLY A 680 23.10 14.32 31.15
C GLY A 680 22.14 13.62 32.11
N GLU A 681 21.09 14.28 32.59
CA GLU A 681 20.06 13.66 33.42
C GLU A 681 19.16 12.69 32.61
N ASP A 682 18.57 11.70 33.29
CA ASP A 682 17.59 10.81 32.66
C ASP A 682 16.39 11.60 32.14
N LEU A 683 16.27 11.68 30.80
CA LEU A 683 15.21 12.44 30.13
C LEU A 683 13.82 12.19 30.72
N HIS A 684 13.47 10.93 30.96
CA HIS A 684 12.13 10.58 31.41
C HIS A 684 11.90 10.92 32.88
N ARG A 685 12.94 10.90 33.72
CA ARG A 685 12.86 11.45 35.09
C ARG A 685 12.76 12.96 35.07
N PHE A 686 13.58 13.64 34.28
CA PHE A 686 13.52 15.09 34.14
C PHE A 686 12.16 15.59 33.66
N VAL A 687 11.63 14.97 32.60
CA VAL A 687 10.28 15.24 32.09
C VAL A 687 9.23 14.87 33.14
N GLY A 688 9.39 13.73 33.83
CA GLY A 688 8.48 13.28 34.88
C GLY A 688 8.38 14.23 36.06
N ALA A 689 9.51 14.78 36.51
CA ALA A 689 9.58 15.79 37.56
C ALA A 689 8.72 17.01 37.22
N ARG A 690 8.87 17.51 35.98
CA ARG A 690 8.12 18.69 35.49
C ARG A 690 6.63 18.41 35.25
N VAL A 691 6.28 17.20 34.82
CA VAL A 691 4.89 16.78 34.57
C VAL A 691 4.16 16.52 35.88
N PHE A 692 4.75 15.78 36.81
CA PHE A 692 4.11 15.42 38.09
C PHE A 692 4.33 16.45 39.20
N GLY A 693 5.17 17.47 38.98
CA GLY A 693 5.45 18.52 39.96
C GLY A 693 6.24 18.01 41.17
N VAL A 694 7.19 17.10 40.94
CA VAL A 694 8.09 16.50 41.95
C VAL A 694 9.55 16.79 41.59
N GLU A 695 10.49 16.60 42.52
CA GLU A 695 11.92 16.67 42.19
C GLU A 695 12.35 15.45 41.35
N PRO A 696 13.39 15.54 40.49
CA PRO A 696 13.85 14.41 39.66
C PRO A 696 14.15 13.12 40.42
N GLU A 697 14.65 13.24 41.65
CA GLU A 697 14.96 12.12 42.55
C GLU A 697 13.69 11.40 43.06
N ASP A 698 12.58 12.13 43.16
CA ASP A 698 11.29 11.64 43.64
C ASP A 698 10.46 10.97 42.53
N VAL A 699 10.97 10.95 41.29
CA VAL A 699 10.29 10.29 40.16
C VAL A 699 10.38 8.77 40.30
N THR A 700 9.26 8.17 40.69
CA THR A 700 9.14 6.72 40.84
C THR A 700 9.33 5.97 39.51
N PRO A 701 9.74 4.69 39.52
CA PRO A 701 9.84 3.87 38.29
C PRO A 701 8.52 3.79 37.49
N ALA A 702 7.38 3.79 38.18
CA ALA A 702 6.06 3.80 37.55
C ALA A 702 5.81 5.14 36.82
N MET A 703 6.14 6.28 37.45
CA MET A 703 6.05 7.61 36.83
C MET A 703 6.95 7.70 35.60
N ARG A 704 8.22 7.26 35.72
CA ARG A 704 9.16 7.23 34.59
C ARG A 704 8.63 6.40 33.42
N THR A 705 8.01 5.26 33.69
CA THR A 705 7.42 4.39 32.66
C THR A 705 6.24 5.05 31.95
N LYS A 706 5.36 5.73 32.70
CA LYS A 706 4.26 6.53 32.13
C LYS A 706 4.78 7.64 31.22
N VAL A 707 5.78 8.39 31.69
CA VAL A 707 6.40 9.50 30.94
C VAL A 707 7.11 9.02 29.69
N LYS A 708 7.83 7.89 29.78
CA LYS A 708 8.44 7.24 28.62
C LYS A 708 7.38 6.91 27.57
N ALA A 709 6.34 6.17 27.95
CA ALA A 709 5.26 5.80 27.03
C ALA A 709 4.55 7.02 26.43
N MET A 710 4.34 8.09 27.21
CA MET A 710 3.78 9.35 26.70
C MET A 710 4.72 10.05 25.72
N SER A 711 6.01 10.22 26.05
CA SER A 711 6.98 10.94 25.21
C SER A 711 7.11 10.28 23.84
N TYR A 712 7.27 8.96 23.81
CA TYR A 712 7.28 8.19 22.56
C TYR A 712 5.91 8.24 21.87
N GLY A 713 4.80 8.09 22.61
CA GLY A 713 3.46 8.21 22.04
C GLY A 713 3.24 9.53 21.30
N LEU A 714 3.74 10.64 21.85
CA LEU A 714 3.64 11.95 21.24
C LEU A 714 4.46 12.07 19.94
N VAL A 715 5.69 11.53 19.91
CA VAL A 715 6.50 11.41 18.68
C VAL A 715 5.73 10.68 17.57
N TYR A 716 4.96 9.65 17.93
CA TYR A 716 4.15 8.86 17.00
C TYR A 716 2.74 9.43 16.72
N GLY A 717 2.44 10.65 17.15
CA GLY A 717 1.12 11.27 16.92
C GLY A 717 -0.04 10.54 17.61
N LEU A 718 0.24 9.87 18.74
CA LEU A 718 -0.75 9.10 19.50
C LEU A 718 -1.83 10.04 20.07
N SER A 719 -3.10 9.69 19.87
CA SER A 719 -4.21 10.43 20.45
C SER A 719 -4.36 10.14 21.94
N ALA A 720 -5.11 10.97 22.68
CA ALA A 720 -5.45 10.70 24.07
C ALA A 720 -6.12 9.33 24.29
N PHE A 721 -6.88 8.84 23.30
CA PHE A 721 -7.44 7.49 23.32
C PHE A 721 -6.37 6.40 23.18
N GLY A 722 -5.42 6.58 22.26
CA GLY A 722 -4.30 5.64 22.12
C GLY A 722 -3.44 5.60 23.38
N LEU A 723 -3.17 6.77 23.97
CA LEU A 723 -2.38 6.88 25.19
C LEU A 723 -3.08 6.22 26.38
N SER A 724 -4.40 6.40 26.51
CA SER A 724 -5.17 5.79 27.58
C SER A 724 -5.14 4.26 27.53
N LYS A 725 -5.18 3.68 26.32
CA LYS A 725 -5.02 2.24 26.11
C LYS A 725 -3.63 1.74 26.48
N GLN A 726 -2.59 2.44 26.06
CA GLN A 726 -1.21 2.05 26.34
C GLN A 726 -0.87 2.12 27.83
N LEU A 727 -1.35 3.17 28.52
CA LEU A 727 -1.09 3.39 29.94
C LEU A 727 -2.10 2.70 30.87
N ARG A 728 -3.18 2.12 30.32
CA ARG A 728 -4.31 1.54 31.07
C ARG A 728 -4.90 2.54 32.08
N ILE A 729 -5.15 3.76 31.61
CA ILE A 729 -5.76 4.85 32.39
C ILE A 729 -7.04 5.36 31.72
N GLU A 730 -7.81 6.19 32.42
CA GLU A 730 -8.98 6.84 31.85
C GLU A 730 -8.58 7.83 30.74
N GLN A 731 -9.44 7.99 29.72
CA GLN A 731 -9.16 8.89 28.60
C GLN A 731 -9.03 10.36 29.04
N SER A 732 -9.77 10.75 30.09
CA SER A 732 -9.67 12.07 30.71
C SER A 732 -8.30 12.30 31.35
N GLU A 733 -7.77 11.31 32.08
CA GLU A 733 -6.44 11.34 32.68
C GLU A 733 -5.36 11.43 31.60
N ALA A 734 -5.46 10.62 30.54
CA ALA A 734 -4.52 10.67 29.41
C ALA A 734 -4.50 12.05 28.73
N LYS A 735 -5.68 12.66 28.54
CA LYS A 735 -5.79 14.01 27.98
C LYS A 735 -5.14 15.07 28.88
N GLN A 736 -5.30 14.94 30.20
CA GLN A 736 -4.69 15.84 31.17
C GLN A 736 -3.15 15.72 31.14
N LEU A 737 -2.60 14.50 31.12
CA LEU A 737 -1.16 14.28 31.00
C LEU A 737 -0.57 14.90 29.73
N MET A 738 -1.25 14.76 28.59
CA MET A 738 -0.83 15.41 27.34
C MET A 738 -0.84 16.95 27.46
N LEU A 739 -1.85 17.53 28.09
CA LEU A 739 -1.94 18.97 28.31
C LEU A 739 -0.82 19.47 29.22
N GLU A 740 -0.53 18.76 30.31
CA GLU A 740 0.56 19.08 31.24
C GLU A 740 1.93 18.99 30.54
N TYR A 741 2.13 17.96 29.71
CA TYR A 741 3.33 17.84 28.88
C TYR A 741 3.48 19.06 27.94
N PHE A 742 2.47 19.38 27.14
CA PHE A 742 2.55 20.51 26.20
C PHE A 742 2.58 21.88 26.87
N ALA A 743 2.12 22.00 28.12
CA ALA A 743 2.28 23.22 28.90
C ALA A 743 3.75 23.45 29.29
N ARG A 744 4.54 22.38 29.43
CA ARG A 744 5.97 22.43 29.76
C ARG A 744 6.86 22.41 28.52
N PHE A 745 6.47 21.66 27.49
CA PHE A 745 7.19 21.47 26.23
C PHE A 745 6.37 22.05 25.07
N GLY A 746 6.17 23.37 25.12
CA GLY A 746 5.29 24.09 24.21
C GLY A 746 5.79 24.10 22.76
N ALA A 747 7.12 24.12 22.56
CA ALA A 747 7.70 24.16 21.22
C ALA A 747 7.49 22.83 20.49
N VAL A 748 7.46 21.70 21.21
CA VAL A 748 7.09 20.39 20.66
C VAL A 748 5.68 20.41 20.08
N ARG A 749 4.70 20.97 20.81
CA ARG A 749 3.32 21.10 20.31
C ARG A 749 3.27 21.92 19.03
N ASP A 750 3.97 23.05 19.03
CA ASP A 750 3.93 24.00 17.94
C ASP A 750 4.59 23.41 16.68
N TYR A 751 5.73 22.70 16.84
CA TYR A 751 6.38 21.93 15.79
C TYR A 751 5.49 20.84 15.20
N LEU A 752 4.87 20.00 16.05
CA LEU A 752 4.00 18.92 15.58
C LEU A 752 2.84 19.48 14.73
N ARG A 753 2.24 20.61 15.15
CA ARG A 753 1.17 21.24 14.39
C ARG A 753 1.68 21.83 13.07
N SER A 754 2.76 22.62 13.10
CA SER A 754 3.28 23.28 11.91
C SER A 754 3.83 22.29 10.89
N SER A 755 4.41 21.17 11.35
CA SER A 755 4.95 20.11 10.47
C SER A 755 3.86 19.49 9.59
N VAL A 756 2.67 19.19 10.16
CA VAL A 756 1.54 18.64 9.40
C VAL A 756 0.92 19.69 8.47
N GLU A 757 0.81 20.94 8.94
CA GLU A 757 0.31 22.05 8.11
C GLU A 757 1.21 22.28 6.90
N GLN A 758 2.54 22.28 7.11
CA GLN A 758 3.53 22.42 6.04
C GLN A 758 3.50 21.22 5.09
N ALA A 759 3.42 19.99 5.61
CA ALA A 759 3.32 18.78 4.78
C ALA A 759 2.04 18.76 3.92
N ARG A 760 0.94 19.37 4.38
CA ARG A 760 -0.28 19.52 3.58
C ARG A 760 -0.10 20.51 2.42
N ILE A 761 0.74 21.53 2.59
CA ILE A 761 1.07 22.51 1.54
C ILE A 761 2.03 21.91 0.53
N ASP A 762 3.11 21.30 1.01
CA ASP A 762 4.20 20.79 0.17
C ASP A 762 3.84 19.44 -0.48
N GLY A 763 2.91 18.69 0.11
CA GLY A 763 2.52 17.34 -0.31
C GLY A 763 3.47 16.25 0.16
N TYR A 764 4.52 16.58 0.92
CA TYR A 764 5.51 15.66 1.48
C TYR A 764 6.06 16.17 2.81
N THR A 765 6.73 15.28 3.56
CA THR A 765 7.60 15.66 4.68
C THR A 765 9.06 15.51 4.29
N GLU A 766 9.96 16.27 4.91
CA GLU A 766 11.41 16.22 4.67
C GLU A 766 12.20 15.88 5.95
N THR A 767 13.29 15.10 5.84
CA THR A 767 14.22 14.84 6.96
C THR A 767 15.26 15.96 7.11
N ILE A 768 16.06 15.95 8.19
CA ILE A 768 17.16 16.92 8.38
C ILE A 768 18.20 16.92 7.24
N PHE A 769 18.27 15.83 6.47
CA PHE A 769 19.21 15.68 5.36
C PHE A 769 18.57 15.87 3.98
N GLY A 770 17.26 16.19 3.91
CA GLY A 770 16.60 16.46 2.63
C GLY A 770 15.84 15.27 2.02
N ARG A 771 15.70 14.15 2.74
CA ARG A 771 14.92 13.01 2.23
C ARG A 771 13.43 13.32 2.28
N ARG A 772 12.74 13.13 1.16
CA ARG A 772 11.30 13.42 1.04
C ARG A 772 10.44 12.17 1.13
N ARG A 773 9.29 12.30 1.80
CA ARG A 773 8.22 11.29 1.82
C ARG A 773 6.89 11.93 1.42
N PRO A 774 6.33 11.62 0.23
CA PRO A 774 5.03 12.13 -0.20
C PRO A 774 3.86 11.58 0.60
N PHE A 775 2.84 12.42 0.83
CA PHE A 775 1.59 12.07 1.52
C PHE A 775 0.35 12.56 0.74
N PRO A 776 -0.06 11.86 -0.33
CA PRO A 776 -1.21 12.28 -1.14
C PRO A 776 -2.53 12.31 -0.34
N ASP A 777 -2.64 11.49 0.70
CA ASP A 777 -3.85 11.37 1.51
C ASP A 777 -4.04 12.50 2.55
N LEU A 778 -3.10 13.44 2.71
CA LEU A 778 -3.26 14.60 3.60
C LEU A 778 -4.42 15.51 3.17
N GLY A 779 -4.75 15.52 1.88
CA GLY A 779 -5.91 16.23 1.32
C GLY A 779 -7.18 15.37 1.19
N SER A 780 -7.14 14.10 1.60
CA SER A 780 -8.24 13.16 1.35
C SER A 780 -9.54 13.61 2.05
N PRO A 781 -10.71 13.56 1.36
CA PRO A 781 -12.00 13.80 2.00
C PRO A 781 -12.34 12.69 3.02
N ASN A 782 -11.76 11.49 2.86
CA ASN A 782 -11.91 10.40 3.81
C ASN A 782 -11.16 10.71 5.11
N ARG A 783 -11.93 10.95 6.17
CA ARG A 783 -11.41 11.29 7.50
C ARG A 783 -10.41 10.27 8.04
N VAL A 784 -10.62 8.96 7.82
CA VAL A 784 -9.72 7.92 8.34
C VAL A 784 -8.39 7.92 7.62
N LEU A 785 -8.41 8.01 6.29
CA LEU A 785 -7.18 8.11 5.48
C LEU A 785 -6.39 9.36 5.84
N ARG A 786 -7.07 10.50 5.93
CA ARG A 786 -6.46 11.77 6.31
C ARG A 786 -5.84 11.73 7.71
N GLU A 787 -6.57 11.25 8.73
CA GLU A 787 -6.02 11.14 10.09
C GLU A 787 -4.83 10.17 10.17
N ASN A 788 -4.84 9.09 9.38
CA ASN A 788 -3.70 8.16 9.31
C ASN A 788 -2.49 8.81 8.62
N ALA A 789 -2.71 9.55 7.53
CA ALA A 789 -1.67 10.31 6.83
C ALA A 789 -1.07 11.39 7.73
N GLU A 790 -1.89 12.13 8.49
CA GLU A 790 -1.43 13.13 9.46
C GLU A 790 -0.53 12.51 10.53
N ARG A 791 -0.93 11.36 11.12
CA ARG A 791 -0.09 10.65 12.10
C ARG A 791 1.22 10.16 11.48
N ALA A 792 1.17 9.63 10.26
CA ALA A 792 2.35 9.15 9.57
C ALA A 792 3.30 10.30 9.18
N ALA A 793 2.77 11.47 8.84
CA ALA A 793 3.53 12.67 8.53
C ALA A 793 4.25 13.22 9.76
N LEU A 794 3.64 13.19 10.95
CA LEU A 794 4.30 13.61 12.21
C LEU A 794 5.57 12.81 12.50
N ASN A 795 5.51 11.49 12.33
CA ASN A 795 6.62 10.61 12.67
C ASN A 795 7.69 10.54 11.56
N ALA A 796 7.33 10.80 10.30
CA ALA A 796 8.22 10.58 9.15
C ALA A 796 9.54 11.38 9.20
N PRO A 797 9.56 12.70 9.51
CA PRO A 797 10.81 13.44 9.67
C PRO A 797 11.73 12.88 10.74
N ILE A 798 11.16 12.43 11.86
CA ILE A 798 11.92 11.97 13.03
C ILE A 798 12.53 10.60 12.75
N GLN A 799 11.69 9.65 12.36
CA GLN A 799 12.10 8.29 12.03
C GLN A 799 13.04 8.26 10.83
N GLY A 800 12.78 9.08 9.81
CA GLY A 800 13.63 9.16 8.62
C GLY A 800 14.99 9.78 8.93
N SER A 801 15.03 10.85 9.74
CA SER A 801 16.30 11.43 10.19
C SER A 801 17.09 10.42 11.02
N ALA A 802 16.47 9.64 11.90
CA ALA A 802 17.16 8.60 12.65
C ALA A 802 17.77 7.52 11.72
N ALA A 803 17.05 7.15 10.67
CA ALA A 803 17.56 6.21 9.66
C ALA A 803 18.75 6.78 8.89
N ASP A 804 18.68 8.06 8.51
CA ASP A 804 19.76 8.76 7.82
C ASP A 804 21.02 8.85 8.71
N ILE A 805 20.87 9.24 9.98
CA ILE A 805 21.97 9.28 10.96
C ILE A 805 22.61 7.90 11.12
N MET A 806 21.82 6.84 11.22
CA MET A 806 22.35 5.49 11.34
C MET A 806 23.13 5.06 10.09
N LYS A 807 22.63 5.37 8.89
CA LYS A 807 23.34 5.11 7.63
C LYS A 807 24.67 5.86 7.57
N ILE A 808 24.67 7.14 7.99
CA ILE A 808 25.89 7.97 8.03
C ILE A 808 26.93 7.37 8.99
N ALA A 809 26.52 7.02 10.20
CA ALA A 809 27.41 6.34 11.14
C ALA A 809 27.97 5.04 10.56
N LEU A 810 27.09 4.21 9.98
CA LEU A 810 27.46 2.92 9.42
C LEU A 810 28.57 3.03 8.36
N PHE A 811 28.38 3.86 7.32
CA PHE A 811 29.38 3.94 6.26
C PHE A 811 30.66 4.66 6.72
N ARG A 812 30.56 5.59 7.68
CA ARG A 812 31.75 6.26 8.26
C ARG A 812 32.60 5.28 9.08
N ILE A 813 31.98 4.45 9.92
CA ILE A 813 32.67 3.39 10.67
C ILE A 813 33.33 2.42 9.70
N HIS A 814 32.56 1.93 8.73
CA HIS A 814 33.06 1.00 7.73
C HIS A 814 34.27 1.56 6.98
N ARG A 815 34.19 2.83 6.54
CA ARG A 815 35.28 3.50 5.85
C ARG A 815 36.50 3.69 6.75
N GLU A 816 36.34 4.13 8.00
CA GLU A 816 37.48 4.32 8.89
C GLU A 816 38.16 3.00 9.26
N PHE A 817 37.42 1.88 9.37
CA PHE A 817 38.02 0.55 9.51
C PHE A 817 38.89 0.19 8.30
N LEU A 818 38.40 0.45 7.07
CA LEU A 818 39.20 0.22 5.86
C LEU A 818 40.41 1.13 5.78
N ASP A 819 40.26 2.42 6.07
CA ASP A 819 41.35 3.41 6.02
C ASP A 819 42.42 3.14 7.09
N ALA A 820 42.04 2.53 8.21
CA ALA A 820 42.92 2.10 9.29
C ALA A 820 43.48 0.66 9.12
N ASP A 821 43.17 -0.02 8.01
CA ASP A 821 43.57 -1.41 7.73
C ASP A 821 43.19 -2.38 8.86
N MET A 822 42.02 -2.14 9.47
CA MET A 822 41.51 -2.97 10.56
C MET A 822 40.92 -4.27 10.03
N ARG A 823 41.08 -5.35 10.79
CA ARG A 823 40.40 -6.62 10.50
C ARG A 823 39.00 -6.66 11.09
N SER A 824 38.72 -5.86 12.13
CA SER A 824 37.38 -5.69 12.70
C SER A 824 36.39 -5.22 11.65
N ARG A 825 35.13 -5.65 11.77
CA ARG A 825 34.11 -5.40 10.73
C ARG A 825 32.70 -5.32 11.28
N VAL A 826 31.88 -4.48 10.66
CA VAL A 826 30.45 -4.37 10.98
C VAL A 826 29.73 -5.60 10.43
N LEU A 827 28.86 -6.20 11.24
CA LEU A 827 28.10 -7.41 10.90
C LEU A 827 26.63 -7.09 10.66
N LEU A 828 26.00 -6.42 11.63
CA LEU A 828 24.56 -6.20 11.64
C LEU A 828 24.21 -4.74 11.92
N GLN A 829 23.14 -4.30 11.28
CA GLN A 829 22.37 -3.12 11.66
C GLN A 829 20.94 -3.56 11.99
N ILE A 830 20.48 -3.27 13.20
CA ILE A 830 19.13 -3.60 13.67
C ILE A 830 18.57 -2.39 14.41
N HIS A 831 17.54 -1.76 13.83
CA HIS A 831 16.96 -0.53 14.35
C HIS A 831 18.01 0.58 14.54
N ASP A 832 18.33 0.93 15.77
CA ASP A 832 19.31 1.93 16.20
C ASP A 832 20.59 1.29 16.80
N GLU A 833 20.75 -0.02 16.63
CA GLU A 833 21.87 -0.83 17.10
C GLU A 833 22.78 -1.27 15.92
N LEU A 834 24.10 -1.18 16.12
CA LEU A 834 25.13 -1.80 15.30
C LEU A 834 25.81 -2.95 16.07
N VAL A 835 26.12 -4.03 15.37
CA VAL A 835 26.94 -5.15 15.89
C VAL A 835 28.20 -5.26 15.06
N VAL A 836 29.34 -5.26 15.74
CA VAL A 836 30.69 -5.31 15.17
C VAL A 836 31.43 -6.53 15.71
N GLU A 837 32.12 -7.23 14.84
CA GLU A 837 33.08 -8.26 15.21
C GLU A 837 34.47 -7.64 15.36
N VAL A 838 35.08 -7.80 16.54
CA VAL A 838 36.35 -7.14 16.86
C VAL A 838 37.49 -8.14 16.77
N ALA A 839 38.52 -7.80 16.00
CA ALA A 839 39.71 -8.64 15.86
C ALA A 839 40.64 -8.52 17.09
N PRO A 840 41.48 -9.54 17.36
CA PRO A 840 42.39 -9.54 18.50
C PRO A 840 43.29 -8.31 18.55
N GLY A 841 43.24 -7.58 19.67
CA GLY A 841 44.04 -6.38 19.90
C GLY A 841 43.51 -5.10 19.25
N GLU A 842 42.33 -5.12 18.61
CA GLU A 842 41.72 -3.95 17.96
C GLU A 842 40.62 -3.28 18.79
N TRP A 843 40.30 -3.78 19.98
CA TRP A 843 39.19 -3.28 20.82
C TRP A 843 39.20 -1.76 21.02
N ASP A 844 40.29 -1.20 21.54
CA ASP A 844 40.36 0.24 21.87
C ASP A 844 40.16 1.11 20.62
N ALA A 845 40.66 0.65 19.47
CA ALA A 845 40.49 1.34 18.20
C ALA A 845 39.04 1.22 17.68
N ALA A 846 38.47 0.00 17.72
CA ALA A 846 37.10 -0.25 17.28
C ALA A 846 36.08 0.51 18.13
N GLU A 847 36.20 0.46 19.46
CA GLU A 847 35.33 1.20 20.38
C GLU A 847 35.40 2.71 20.11
N ARG A 848 36.61 3.27 20.00
CA ARG A 848 36.78 4.70 19.73
C ARG A 848 36.12 5.09 18.42
N ILE A 849 36.41 4.37 17.33
CA ILE A 849 35.86 4.68 16.00
C ILE A 849 34.34 4.59 16.01
N VAL A 850 33.77 3.52 16.58
CA VAL A 850 32.32 3.34 16.65
C VAL A 850 31.67 4.45 17.46
N ARG A 851 32.22 4.78 18.64
CA ARG A 851 31.71 5.84 19.50
C ARG A 851 31.81 7.22 18.83
N ASP A 852 32.94 7.54 18.22
CA ASP A 852 33.19 8.83 17.57
C ASP A 852 32.26 9.01 16.35
N ARG A 853 32.16 7.99 15.47
CA ARG A 853 31.38 8.09 14.23
C ARG A 853 29.88 7.98 14.40
N MET A 854 29.41 7.33 15.45
CA MET A 854 28.02 7.44 15.84
C MET A 854 27.74 8.81 16.50
N GLY A 855 28.64 9.28 17.36
CA GLY A 855 28.50 10.59 18.01
C GLY A 855 28.51 11.79 17.04
N ASP A 856 29.26 11.70 15.94
CA ASP A 856 29.44 12.78 14.95
C ASP A 856 28.58 12.63 13.68
N ALA A 857 27.71 11.62 13.62
CA ALA A 857 26.92 11.31 12.44
C ALA A 857 25.97 12.45 12.02
N ALA A 858 25.57 13.32 12.95
CA ALA A 858 24.83 14.55 12.67
C ALA A 858 25.19 15.66 13.64
N GLU A 859 25.09 16.90 13.16
CA GLU A 859 25.16 18.10 13.98
C GLU A 859 23.76 18.44 14.50
N LEU A 860 23.45 18.04 15.74
CA LEU A 860 22.19 18.34 16.42
C LEU A 860 22.41 19.36 17.56
N THR A 861 21.33 19.98 18.04
CA THR A 861 21.36 20.89 19.20
C THR A 861 21.56 20.16 20.54
N VAL A 862 21.52 18.82 20.51
CA VAL A 862 21.77 17.92 21.64
C VAL A 862 22.77 16.83 21.21
N PRO A 863 23.64 16.34 22.09
CA PRO A 863 24.65 15.33 21.73
C PRO A 863 23.98 14.02 21.31
N LEU A 864 24.62 13.23 20.44
CA LEU A 864 24.22 11.85 20.14
C LEU A 864 24.98 10.89 21.05
N ASP A 865 24.31 10.37 22.08
CA ASP A 865 24.93 9.42 23.01
C ASP A 865 24.77 7.98 22.53
N VAL A 866 25.80 7.17 22.78
CA VAL A 866 25.90 5.78 22.33
C VAL A 866 26.25 4.87 23.50
N GLN A 867 25.46 3.81 23.68
CA GLN A 867 25.75 2.75 24.65
C GLN A 867 26.54 1.65 23.96
N ILE A 868 27.73 1.37 24.49
CA ILE A 868 28.62 0.33 23.97
C ILE A 868 28.59 -0.87 24.93
N GLY A 869 28.44 -2.06 24.38
CA GLY A 869 28.58 -3.32 25.11
C GLY A 869 29.65 -4.23 24.50
N ARG A 870 30.14 -5.18 25.31
CA ARG A 870 31.20 -6.13 24.97
C ARG A 870 30.80 -7.52 25.44
N GLY A 871 30.89 -8.53 24.58
CA GLY A 871 30.54 -9.90 24.94
C GLY A 871 31.05 -10.95 23.95
N GLU A 872 30.97 -12.22 24.33
CA GLU A 872 31.28 -13.35 23.43
C GLU A 872 30.12 -13.66 22.48
N ASP A 873 28.91 -13.29 22.88
CA ASP A 873 27.70 -13.36 22.07
C ASP A 873 26.90 -12.05 22.13
N TRP A 874 25.88 -11.94 21.29
CA TRP A 874 25.09 -10.71 21.15
C TRP A 874 24.22 -10.41 22.38
N ASP A 875 23.89 -11.40 23.21
CA ASP A 875 23.16 -11.14 24.46
C ASP A 875 24.09 -10.58 25.55
N GLU A 876 25.28 -11.16 25.71
CA GLU A 876 26.28 -10.66 26.65
C GLU A 876 26.82 -9.28 26.26
N ALA A 877 26.92 -9.04 24.95
CA ALA A 877 27.32 -7.75 24.42
C ALA A 877 26.18 -6.73 24.48
N ALA A 878 24.95 -7.09 24.85
CA ALA A 878 23.85 -6.13 25.02
C ALA A 878 24.10 -5.23 26.25
N HIS A 879 23.80 -3.95 26.09
CA HIS A 879 24.03 -2.89 27.10
C HIS A 879 23.03 -2.92 28.27
#